data_AF-A0A662GRN8-F1
#
_entry.id   AF-A0A662GRN8-F1
#
_cell.length_a   1.000
_cell.length_b   1.000
_cell.length_c   1.000
_cell.angle_alpha   90.00
_cell.angle_beta   90.00
_cell.angle_gamma   90.00
#
_symmetry.space_group_name_H-M   'P 1'
#
loop_
_entity.id
_entity.type
_entity.pdbx_description
1 polymer ?
#
loop_
_entity_poly.entity_id
_entity_poly.type
_entity_poly.pdbx_seq_one_letter_code
_entity_poly.pdbx_strand_id
1 'polypeptide(L)'
;MIGSRLRLWDEKFPVYVHHGSLSLGERVRVEEMLKRGELKGVVCTSSLELGIDIGHVDLVVQYGSPREVRRLVQRIGRSGHRIGEVSKGVIIVSNSDDALEAAVLCKFLRKERIEPAETPQCPLDVMVHELVGMAITGGYTVDDAFDVLGSTLPYRDLDREAFDGVLEFAEQLGLLRVDSSGALRPGPRAFRYFYGVLSMIPETRQYDVVEESTGERVGILDDFFVAEYCEPGARFIMAGRPWTVVSVGESEVVVRPAEDYLGAVPSWVGEEIPVPYEVALEVGRVRGLAEELALRGASLDEVAAEAARLLKAPKDLLAKALRPVYEMARRGIPVPSDRRIVVESFGELVIVHSHFGTRVNRALGKYLAHYLSTRYGLPVYISEKPYRVVLRAPGLSMEAVAEALRRMTPEVLSEGVRRAVEDSRGFKWRLQQVARRMGVIEPGTTLEPGAVDKLVIALKESPAHAESLKESLYRDMDLARAREVAFMVAEGRIEVVGVEGPTPLAEEHFRYYTEYLEPSAPERRDLLRFMLFKARLYSSFVTLACMDCREYVEEVPLHAVDDRPRCPLCGSTRIAASRLPQREVDARLASGRKLRSLLASAALVRRWGRPAVLLIGAGLRPYEARRVLERIGRSEEACVRAAWVHLRERAVRPRKAPRP
;
A
#
# COMPACT_ATOMS: atom_id res chain seq x y z
N MET A 1 -5.58 8.62 8.39
CA MET A 1 -6.92 8.97 8.94
C MET A 1 -7.02 8.79 10.45
N ILE A 2 -6.57 7.66 11.04
CA ILE A 2 -6.69 7.41 12.50
C ILE A 2 -5.99 8.49 13.35
N GLY A 3 -4.70 8.78 13.09
CA GLY A 3 -3.97 9.80 13.86
C GLY A 3 -4.62 11.19 13.79
N SER A 4 -5.20 11.54 12.64
CA SER A 4 -5.97 12.78 12.50
C SER A 4 -7.26 12.75 13.30
N ARG A 5 -8.03 11.65 13.27
CA ARG A 5 -9.28 11.50 14.04
C ARG A 5 -9.05 11.54 15.56
N LEU A 6 -8.00 10.90 16.06
CA LEU A 6 -7.64 10.97 17.49
C LEU A 6 -7.37 12.41 17.94
N ARG A 7 -6.75 13.23 17.08
CA ARG A 7 -6.52 14.65 17.36
C ARG A 7 -7.74 15.54 17.19
N LEU A 8 -8.73 15.12 16.41
CA LEU A 8 -10.03 15.81 16.40
C LEU A 8 -10.79 15.59 17.71
N TRP A 9 -10.54 14.46 18.38
CA TRP A 9 -11.14 14.17 19.67
C TRP A 9 -10.45 14.94 20.80
N ASP A 10 -9.11 14.95 20.81
CA ASP A 10 -8.30 15.77 21.72
C ASP A 10 -7.06 16.32 21.00
N GLU A 11 -7.04 17.63 20.81
CA GLU A 11 -5.99 18.35 20.09
C GLU A 11 -4.62 18.27 20.77
N LYS A 12 -4.61 18.03 22.10
CA LYS A 12 -3.41 17.93 22.92
C LYS A 12 -2.98 16.48 23.14
N PHE A 13 -3.70 15.50 22.61
CA PHE A 13 -3.33 14.10 22.76
C PHE A 13 -1.99 13.84 22.06
N PRO A 14 -0.93 13.40 22.77
CA PRO A 14 0.43 13.33 22.25
C PRO A 14 0.63 12.06 21.40
N VAL A 15 -0.20 11.93 20.34
CA VAL A 15 -0.12 10.87 19.33
C VAL A 15 0.33 11.45 18.01
N TYR A 16 1.35 10.84 17.42
CA TYR A 16 1.96 11.30 16.17
C TYR A 16 1.76 10.28 15.06
N VAL A 17 2.04 10.69 13.83
CA VAL A 17 1.94 9.83 12.65
C VAL A 17 3.34 9.58 12.11
N HIS A 18 3.59 8.37 11.64
CA HIS A 18 4.85 8.00 10.99
C HIS A 18 4.59 7.22 9.69
N HIS A 19 5.01 7.75 8.55
CA HIS A 19 4.90 7.09 7.24
C HIS A 19 5.95 7.60 6.26
N GLY A 20 6.22 6.84 5.20
CA GLY A 20 7.29 7.13 4.24
C GLY A 20 7.19 8.48 3.52
N SER A 21 5.99 9.06 3.38
CA SER A 21 5.82 10.40 2.78
C SER A 21 6.07 11.58 3.73
N LEU A 22 6.45 11.34 4.99
CA LEU A 22 6.96 12.40 5.88
C LEU A 22 8.41 12.73 5.56
N SER A 23 8.83 13.97 5.83
CA SER A 23 10.23 14.34 5.65
C SER A 23 11.14 13.52 6.57
N LEU A 24 12.40 13.29 6.16
CA LEU A 24 13.37 12.57 6.99
C LEU A 24 13.52 13.20 8.39
N GLY A 25 13.55 14.54 8.45
CA GLY A 25 13.65 15.26 9.72
C GLY A 25 12.46 15.04 10.65
N GLU A 26 11.24 14.99 10.12
CA GLU A 26 10.04 14.67 10.91
C GLU A 26 10.04 13.22 11.39
N ARG A 27 10.48 12.27 10.55
CA ARG A 27 10.56 10.84 10.91
C ARG A 27 11.54 10.61 12.06
N VAL A 28 12.79 11.08 11.89
CA VAL A 28 13.84 10.98 12.93
C VAL A 28 13.38 11.60 14.25
N ARG A 29 12.66 12.73 14.19
CA ARG A 29 12.13 13.38 15.40
C ARG A 29 11.10 12.53 16.13
N VAL A 30 10.12 11.99 15.41
CA VAL A 30 9.10 11.12 16.02
C VAL A 30 9.75 9.88 16.63
N GLU A 31 10.76 9.31 15.96
CA GLU A 31 11.55 8.19 16.48
C GLU A 31 12.31 8.55 17.77
N GLU A 32 12.97 9.71 17.82
CA GLU A 32 13.69 10.18 19.03
C GLU A 32 12.74 10.45 20.20
N MET A 33 11.61 11.11 19.96
CA MET A 33 10.60 11.38 21.00
C MET A 33 10.00 10.08 21.54
N LEU A 34 9.78 9.09 20.66
CA LEU A 34 9.29 7.78 21.08
C LEU A 34 10.33 7.04 21.94
N LYS A 35 11.62 7.09 21.55
CA LYS A 35 12.73 6.55 22.34
C LYS A 35 12.85 7.19 23.72
N ARG A 36 12.62 8.49 23.82
CA ARG A 36 12.66 9.25 25.08
C ARG A 36 11.40 9.10 25.95
N GLY A 37 10.37 8.41 25.47
CA GLY A 37 9.11 8.24 26.20
C GLY A 37 8.25 9.50 26.28
N GLU A 38 8.49 10.48 25.40
CA GLU A 38 7.74 11.75 25.36
C GLU A 38 6.36 11.58 24.70
N LEU A 39 6.16 10.51 23.93
CA LEU A 39 4.92 10.22 23.20
C LEU A 39 4.06 9.21 23.94
N LYS A 40 2.73 9.39 23.88
CA LYS A 40 1.78 8.35 24.35
C LYS A 40 1.46 7.31 23.28
N GLY A 41 1.75 7.61 22.01
CA GLY A 41 1.60 6.64 20.92
C GLY A 41 2.01 7.20 19.56
N VAL A 42 2.25 6.29 18.63
CA VAL A 42 2.56 6.62 17.23
C VAL A 42 1.69 5.75 16.33
N VAL A 43 1.01 6.39 15.37
CA VAL A 43 0.24 5.72 14.31
C VAL A 43 1.13 5.61 13.09
N CYS A 44 1.53 4.39 12.73
CA CYS A 44 2.45 4.16 11.63
C CYS A 44 1.91 3.18 10.57
N THR A 45 2.46 3.28 9.37
CA THR A 45 2.37 2.20 8.35
C THR A 45 3.48 1.16 8.61
N SER A 46 3.85 0.37 7.59
CA SER A 46 5.04 -0.51 7.62
C SER A 46 6.37 0.21 7.90
N SER A 47 6.39 1.54 7.92
CA SER A 47 7.60 2.34 8.18
C SER A 47 8.28 2.10 9.53
N LEU A 48 7.57 1.59 10.54
CA LEU A 48 8.14 1.21 11.85
C LEU A 48 8.07 -0.31 12.09
N GLU A 49 7.80 -1.11 11.06
CA GLU A 49 7.69 -2.56 11.15
C GLU A 49 9.06 -3.24 11.33
N LEU A 50 10.09 -2.71 10.67
CA LEU A 50 11.44 -3.27 10.63
C LEU A 50 12.47 -2.31 11.24
N GLY A 51 13.42 -2.87 11.98
CA GLY A 51 14.79 -2.31 12.02
C GLY A 51 15.07 -1.13 12.94
N ILE A 52 14.31 -0.92 14.02
CA ILE A 52 14.68 0.08 15.03
C ILE A 52 14.31 -0.44 16.43
N ASP A 53 15.24 -0.29 17.36
CA ASP A 53 14.94 -0.30 18.79
C ASP A 53 14.24 1.04 19.08
N ILE A 54 12.92 1.03 19.14
CA ILE A 54 12.08 2.25 19.24
C ILE A 54 11.85 2.65 20.72
N GLY A 55 12.58 2.03 21.65
CA GLY A 55 12.45 2.32 23.08
C GLY A 55 11.24 1.63 23.74
N HIS A 56 10.62 2.32 24.69
CA HIS A 56 9.66 1.76 25.65
C HIS A 56 8.23 1.68 25.08
N VAL A 57 7.99 0.80 24.12
CA VAL A 57 6.61 0.52 23.66
C VAL A 57 6.02 -0.63 24.48
N ASP A 58 4.95 -0.37 25.21
CA ASP A 58 4.32 -1.37 26.07
C ASP A 58 3.15 -2.10 25.40
N LEU A 59 2.63 -1.58 24.30
CA LEU A 59 1.48 -2.13 23.57
C LEU A 59 1.52 -1.76 22.09
N VAL A 60 1.22 -2.75 21.23
CA VAL A 60 0.98 -2.52 19.80
C VAL A 60 -0.50 -2.70 19.48
N VAL A 61 -1.11 -1.73 18.81
CA VAL A 61 -2.48 -1.82 18.31
C VAL A 61 -2.44 -1.96 16.79
N GLN A 62 -2.80 -3.13 16.30
CA GLN A 62 -2.89 -3.45 14.87
C GLN A 62 -4.33 -3.18 14.40
N TYR A 63 -4.51 -2.21 13.51
CA TYR A 63 -5.81 -1.92 12.91
C TYR A 63 -5.97 -2.70 11.60
N GLY A 64 -7.05 -3.49 11.52
CA GLY A 64 -7.24 -4.50 10.49
C GLY A 64 -6.33 -5.70 10.70
N SER A 65 -6.65 -6.80 10.04
CA SER A 65 -5.80 -7.98 9.98
C SER A 65 -4.41 -7.60 9.45
N PRO A 66 -3.32 -8.14 10.04
CA PRO A 66 -1.96 -7.96 9.54
C PRO A 66 -1.70 -8.75 8.25
N ARG A 67 -2.67 -9.56 7.78
CA ARG A 67 -2.67 -10.37 6.55
C ARG A 67 -1.68 -11.55 6.56
N GLU A 68 -0.52 -11.37 7.17
CA GLU A 68 0.59 -12.34 7.26
C GLU A 68 1.07 -12.49 8.72
N VAL A 69 1.47 -13.70 9.09
CA VAL A 69 2.02 -14.03 10.42
C VAL A 69 3.35 -13.33 10.63
N ARG A 70 4.24 -13.33 9.63
CA ARG A 70 5.54 -12.66 9.75
C ARG A 70 5.43 -11.18 10.16
N ARG A 71 4.43 -10.49 9.61
CA ARG A 71 4.14 -9.09 9.92
C ARG A 71 3.54 -8.95 11.31
N LEU A 72 2.63 -9.84 11.68
CA LEU A 72 2.08 -9.90 13.03
C LEU A 72 3.21 -10.01 14.07
N VAL A 73 4.19 -10.90 13.86
CA VAL A 73 5.35 -11.06 14.75
C VAL A 73 6.20 -9.80 14.78
N GLN A 74 6.60 -9.27 13.62
CA GLN A 74 7.47 -8.10 13.56
C GLN A 74 6.84 -6.86 14.22
N ARG A 75 5.53 -6.66 14.01
CA ARG A 75 4.79 -5.53 14.57
C ARG A 75 4.56 -5.70 16.06
N ILE A 76 4.00 -6.83 16.52
CA ILE A 76 3.77 -7.05 17.95
C ILE A 76 5.09 -7.10 18.71
N GLY A 77 6.15 -7.65 18.11
CA GLY A 77 7.50 -7.66 18.67
C GLY A 77 8.10 -6.27 18.90
N ARG A 78 7.47 -5.18 18.44
CA ARG A 78 7.85 -3.82 18.86
C ARG A 78 7.46 -3.51 20.30
N SER A 79 6.44 -4.19 20.84
CA SER A 79 6.06 -4.10 22.25
C SER A 79 6.95 -4.97 23.11
N GLY A 80 7.40 -4.46 24.26
CA GLY A 80 8.19 -5.21 25.22
C GLY A 80 9.48 -5.75 24.62
N HIS A 81 10.14 -4.98 23.74
CA HIS A 81 11.31 -5.40 22.96
C HIS A 81 12.57 -5.52 23.84
N ARG A 82 12.57 -6.47 24.77
CA ARG A 82 13.67 -6.77 25.69
C ARG A 82 13.73 -8.27 25.94
N ILE A 83 14.92 -8.76 26.28
CA ILE A 83 15.13 -10.16 26.63
C ILE A 83 14.28 -10.51 27.86
N GLY A 84 13.46 -11.54 27.74
CA GLY A 84 12.60 -12.06 28.82
C GLY A 84 11.27 -11.32 29.02
N GLU A 85 11.03 -10.21 28.31
CA GLU A 85 9.74 -9.49 28.37
C GLU A 85 8.69 -10.09 27.43
N VAL A 86 7.41 -9.88 27.75
CA VAL A 86 6.28 -10.35 26.94
C VAL A 86 5.80 -9.24 26.02
N SER A 87 5.84 -9.47 24.70
CA SER A 87 5.25 -8.56 23.72
C SER A 87 3.72 -8.58 23.78
N LYS A 88 3.11 -7.41 23.92
CA LYS A 88 1.65 -7.23 23.99
C LYS A 88 1.11 -6.60 22.72
N GLY A 89 0.10 -7.24 22.13
CA GLY A 89 -0.57 -6.73 20.93
C GLY A 89 -2.08 -6.91 20.99
N VAL A 90 -2.81 -5.95 20.42
CA VAL A 90 -4.27 -6.01 20.22
C VAL A 90 -4.56 -5.79 18.74
N ILE A 91 -5.40 -6.65 18.16
CA ILE A 91 -5.89 -6.49 16.78
C ILE A 91 -7.32 -5.98 16.84
N ILE A 92 -7.58 -4.84 16.19
CA ILE A 92 -8.91 -4.27 16.02
C ILE A 92 -9.35 -4.57 14.59
N VAL A 93 -10.45 -5.29 14.44
CA VAL A 93 -10.96 -5.74 13.14
C VAL A 93 -12.24 -5.02 12.76
N SER A 94 -12.52 -4.91 11.45
CA SER A 94 -13.64 -4.10 10.94
C SER A 94 -14.78 -4.88 10.30
N ASN A 95 -14.60 -6.15 9.97
CA ASN A 95 -15.63 -7.02 9.37
C ASN A 95 -15.36 -8.51 9.67
N SER A 96 -16.25 -9.41 9.22
CA SER A 96 -16.13 -10.85 9.46
C SER A 96 -14.86 -11.48 8.87
N ASP A 97 -14.51 -11.17 7.61
CA ASP A 97 -13.30 -11.66 6.94
C ASP A 97 -12.06 -11.30 7.77
N ASP A 98 -11.98 -10.04 8.16
CA ASP A 98 -10.89 -9.46 8.93
C ASP A 98 -10.75 -10.10 10.33
N ALA A 99 -11.89 -10.36 10.98
CA ALA A 99 -11.95 -11.03 12.28
C ALA A 99 -11.48 -12.49 12.25
N LEU A 100 -11.97 -13.26 11.28
CA LEU A 100 -11.59 -14.67 11.11
C LEU A 100 -10.13 -14.79 10.70
N GLU A 101 -9.67 -13.94 9.77
CA GLU A 101 -8.28 -13.88 9.34
C GLU A 101 -7.34 -13.58 10.51
N ALA A 102 -7.62 -12.53 11.29
CA ALA A 102 -6.81 -12.19 12.46
C ALA A 102 -6.75 -13.33 13.49
N ALA A 103 -7.87 -14.03 13.72
CA ALA A 103 -7.93 -15.17 14.62
C ALA A 103 -7.10 -16.37 14.11
N VAL A 104 -7.14 -16.65 12.80
CA VAL A 104 -6.31 -17.67 12.14
C VAL A 104 -4.83 -17.31 12.22
N LEU A 105 -4.45 -16.06 11.96
CA LEU A 105 -3.06 -15.59 12.08
C LEU A 105 -2.53 -15.75 13.51
N CYS A 106 -3.35 -15.42 14.52
CA CYS A 106 -3.01 -15.67 15.92
C CYS A 106 -2.85 -17.17 16.23
N LYS A 107 -3.67 -18.04 15.63
CA LYS A 107 -3.53 -19.50 15.75
C LYS A 107 -2.22 -19.98 15.12
N PHE A 108 -1.86 -19.49 13.94
CA PHE A 108 -0.63 -19.87 13.26
C PHE A 108 0.61 -19.38 14.01
N LEU A 109 0.58 -18.14 14.51
CA LEU A 109 1.64 -17.60 15.37
C LEU A 109 1.88 -18.49 16.61
N ARG A 110 0.82 -18.89 17.32
CA ARG A 110 0.95 -19.79 18.48
C ARG A 110 1.48 -21.18 18.14
N LYS A 111 1.41 -21.58 16.87
CA LYS A 111 1.97 -22.83 16.34
C LYS A 111 3.34 -22.59 15.68
N GLU A 112 3.90 -21.39 15.79
CA GLU A 112 5.17 -20.99 15.16
C GLU A 112 5.16 -21.20 13.63
N ARG A 113 3.98 -21.15 13.01
CA ARG A 113 3.80 -21.26 11.56
C ARG A 113 3.90 -19.87 10.95
N ILE A 114 5.06 -19.57 10.37
CA ILE A 114 5.33 -18.34 9.61
C ILE A 114 5.40 -18.68 8.12
N GLU A 115 4.98 -17.76 7.26
CA GLU A 115 5.11 -17.92 5.81
C GLU A 115 6.57 -18.16 5.41
N PRO A 116 6.84 -19.08 4.46
CA PRO A 116 8.21 -19.33 4.01
C PRO A 116 8.80 -18.10 3.31
N ALA A 117 10.11 -17.92 3.43
CA ALA A 117 10.84 -16.98 2.59
C ALA A 117 11.05 -17.63 1.23
N GLU A 118 10.27 -17.23 0.24
CA GLU A 118 10.44 -17.73 -1.12
C GLU A 118 11.57 -16.97 -1.83
N THR A 119 12.44 -17.72 -2.49
CA THR A 119 13.54 -17.17 -3.30
C THR A 119 13.11 -17.21 -4.76
N PRO A 120 13.18 -16.09 -5.51
CA PRO A 120 12.90 -16.09 -6.94
C PRO A 120 13.76 -17.13 -7.67
N GLN A 121 13.15 -17.87 -8.58
CA GLN A 121 13.82 -18.91 -9.35
C GLN A 121 14.45 -18.30 -10.61
N CYS A 122 15.77 -18.44 -10.74
CA CYS A 122 16.60 -18.00 -11.86
C CYS A 122 16.28 -16.58 -12.38
N PRO A 123 16.29 -15.51 -11.57
CA PRO A 123 15.96 -14.16 -12.05
C PRO A 123 16.96 -13.72 -13.14
N LEU A 124 16.49 -13.65 -14.40
CA LEU A 124 17.36 -13.48 -15.56
C LEU A 124 17.87 -12.04 -15.68
N ASP A 125 17.13 -11.08 -15.16
CA ASP A 125 17.54 -9.68 -15.12
C ASP A 125 18.68 -9.42 -14.13
N VAL A 126 18.63 -10.06 -12.96
CA VAL A 126 19.74 -10.09 -12.00
C VAL A 126 20.95 -10.79 -12.62
N MET A 127 20.74 -11.85 -13.40
CA MET A 127 21.82 -12.57 -14.08
C MET A 127 22.55 -11.68 -15.08
N VAL A 128 21.83 -10.94 -15.93
CA VAL A 128 22.44 -9.98 -16.86
C VAL A 128 23.31 -8.98 -16.12
N HIS A 129 22.80 -8.42 -15.02
CA HIS A 129 23.54 -7.43 -14.24
C HIS A 129 24.82 -8.03 -13.64
N GLU A 130 24.75 -9.24 -13.09
CA GLU A 130 25.90 -9.92 -12.50
C GLU A 130 26.94 -10.29 -13.56
N LEU A 131 26.53 -10.81 -14.72
CA LEU A 131 27.43 -11.11 -15.84
C LEU A 131 28.18 -9.87 -16.32
N VAL A 132 27.52 -8.72 -16.38
CA VAL A 132 28.19 -7.45 -16.71
C VAL A 132 29.16 -7.03 -15.61
N GLY A 133 28.82 -7.24 -14.34
CA GLY A 133 29.72 -7.01 -13.21
C GLY A 133 30.98 -7.87 -13.26
N MET A 134 30.83 -9.17 -13.56
CA MET A 134 31.95 -10.10 -13.78
C MET A 134 32.81 -9.66 -14.97
N ALA A 135 32.19 -9.24 -16.07
CA ALA A 135 32.88 -8.73 -17.25
C ALA A 135 33.67 -7.43 -16.97
N ILE A 136 33.12 -6.51 -16.17
CA ILE A 136 33.80 -5.27 -15.76
C ILE A 136 34.98 -5.56 -14.84
N THR A 137 34.81 -6.46 -13.88
CA THR A 137 35.85 -6.85 -12.93
C THR A 137 36.98 -7.62 -13.62
N GLY A 138 36.63 -8.44 -14.62
CA GLY A 138 37.54 -9.31 -15.34
C GLY A 138 37.94 -10.55 -14.53
N GLY A 139 38.57 -11.52 -15.21
CA GLY A 139 39.08 -12.75 -14.58
C GLY A 139 38.10 -13.93 -14.59
N TYR A 140 36.96 -13.81 -15.27
CA TYR A 140 35.96 -14.87 -15.41
C TYR A 140 35.84 -15.32 -16.86
N THR A 141 35.81 -16.63 -17.07
CA THR A 141 35.31 -17.24 -18.31
C THR A 141 33.79 -17.43 -18.26
N VAL A 142 33.20 -17.75 -19.40
CA VAL A 142 31.77 -18.13 -19.50
C VAL A 142 31.45 -19.30 -18.55
N ASP A 143 32.32 -20.31 -18.49
CA ASP A 143 32.13 -21.46 -17.62
C ASP A 143 32.30 -21.11 -16.14
N ASP A 144 33.29 -20.26 -15.79
CA ASP A 144 33.43 -19.77 -14.41
C ASP A 144 32.17 -19.02 -13.94
N ALA A 145 31.59 -18.20 -14.81
CA ALA A 145 30.37 -17.45 -14.50
C ALA A 145 29.17 -18.38 -14.29
N PHE A 146 29.02 -19.42 -15.13
CA PHE A 146 27.99 -20.43 -14.98
C PHE A 146 28.14 -21.18 -13.64
N ASP A 147 29.34 -21.62 -13.29
CA ASP A 147 29.63 -22.34 -12.06
C ASP A 147 29.37 -21.48 -10.81
N VAL A 148 29.80 -20.21 -10.84
CA VAL A 148 29.56 -19.26 -9.74
C VAL A 148 28.06 -19.04 -9.54
N LEU A 149 27.31 -18.78 -10.61
CA LEU A 149 25.86 -18.59 -10.52
C LEU A 149 25.18 -19.87 -9.99
N GLY A 150 25.50 -21.03 -10.58
CA GLY A 150 24.95 -22.33 -10.20
C GLY A 150 25.22 -22.72 -8.74
N SER A 151 26.26 -22.17 -8.12
CA SER A 151 26.55 -22.36 -6.69
C SER A 151 25.56 -21.65 -5.75
N THR A 152 24.73 -20.73 -6.27
CA THR A 152 23.78 -19.95 -5.47
C THR A 152 22.37 -20.56 -5.49
N LEU A 153 21.58 -20.30 -4.44
CA LEU A 153 20.22 -20.85 -4.33
C LEU A 153 19.29 -20.43 -5.49
N PRO A 154 19.25 -19.17 -5.96
CA PRO A 154 18.35 -18.76 -7.04
C PRO A 154 18.63 -19.45 -8.38
N TYR A 155 19.88 -19.84 -8.66
CA TYR A 155 20.31 -20.40 -9.94
C TYR A 155 20.72 -21.88 -9.85
N ARG A 156 20.36 -22.58 -8.77
CA ARG A 156 20.72 -23.99 -8.57
C ARG A 156 20.21 -24.90 -9.70
N ASP A 157 19.02 -24.59 -10.22
CA ASP A 157 18.38 -25.31 -11.32
C ASP A 157 18.57 -24.57 -12.66
N LEU A 158 19.60 -23.72 -12.77
CA LEU A 158 19.92 -23.01 -14.01
C LEU A 158 20.44 -23.99 -15.05
N ASP A 159 19.67 -24.12 -16.11
CA ASP A 159 20.08 -24.86 -17.30
C ASP A 159 21.10 -24.06 -18.14
N ARG A 160 22.00 -24.78 -18.81
CA ARG A 160 23.06 -24.19 -19.62
C ARG A 160 22.52 -23.49 -20.86
N GLU A 161 21.49 -24.04 -21.52
CA GLU A 161 20.86 -23.40 -22.68
C GLU A 161 20.20 -22.07 -22.28
N ALA A 162 19.50 -22.04 -21.14
CA ALA A 162 18.94 -20.82 -20.59
C ALA A 162 20.01 -19.76 -20.24
N PHE A 163 21.14 -20.19 -19.66
CA PHE A 163 22.28 -19.31 -19.37
C PHE A 163 22.90 -18.74 -20.64
N ASP A 164 23.18 -19.58 -21.63
CA ASP A 164 23.78 -19.16 -22.90
C ASP A 164 22.83 -18.20 -23.64
N GLY A 165 21.52 -18.43 -23.62
CA GLY A 165 20.54 -17.50 -24.18
C GLY A 165 20.52 -16.11 -23.52
N VAL A 166 20.75 -16.03 -22.19
CA VAL A 166 20.90 -14.74 -21.48
C VAL A 166 22.22 -14.07 -21.84
N LEU A 167 23.30 -14.84 -21.95
CA LEU A 167 24.62 -14.33 -22.33
C LEU A 167 24.59 -13.73 -23.74
N GLU A 168 24.03 -14.46 -24.71
CA GLU A 168 23.84 -13.99 -26.09
C GLU A 168 22.99 -12.71 -26.13
N PHE A 169 21.91 -12.67 -25.35
CA PHE A 169 21.07 -11.48 -25.25
C PHE A 169 21.84 -10.27 -24.70
N ALA A 170 22.66 -10.45 -23.67
CA ALA A 170 23.50 -9.39 -23.10
C ALA A 170 24.60 -8.92 -24.09
N GLU A 171 25.17 -9.83 -24.87
CA GLU A 171 26.15 -9.52 -25.91
C GLU A 171 25.51 -8.73 -27.07
N GLN A 172 24.33 -9.14 -27.54
CA GLN A 172 23.55 -8.41 -28.58
C GLN A 172 23.23 -6.98 -28.17
N LEU A 173 22.97 -6.74 -26.88
CA LEU A 173 22.76 -5.40 -26.32
C LEU A 173 24.05 -4.61 -26.13
N GLY A 174 25.22 -5.21 -26.38
CA GLY A 174 26.53 -4.59 -26.19
C GLY A 174 26.89 -4.34 -24.73
N LEU A 175 26.30 -5.11 -23.81
CA LEU A 175 26.56 -4.99 -22.37
C LEU A 175 27.82 -5.74 -21.95
N LEU A 176 28.10 -6.86 -22.60
CA LEU A 176 29.31 -7.65 -22.46
C LEU A 176 29.75 -8.15 -23.83
N ARG A 177 30.92 -8.79 -23.89
CA ARG A 177 31.40 -9.55 -25.05
C ARG A 177 32.18 -10.76 -24.58
N VAL A 178 32.14 -11.85 -25.34
CA VAL A 178 32.98 -13.02 -25.09
C VAL A 178 34.18 -12.99 -26.04
N ASP A 179 35.39 -13.05 -25.50
CA ASP A 179 36.58 -13.11 -26.36
C ASP A 179 36.85 -14.54 -26.87
N SER A 180 37.81 -14.70 -27.78
CA SER A 180 38.12 -16.00 -28.40
C SER A 180 38.64 -17.05 -27.41
N SER A 181 39.02 -16.64 -26.19
CA SER A 181 39.41 -17.56 -25.11
C SER A 181 38.24 -17.97 -24.20
N GLY A 182 37.02 -17.49 -24.49
CA GLY A 182 35.86 -17.69 -23.63
C GLY A 182 35.82 -16.76 -22.42
N ALA A 183 36.69 -15.74 -22.36
CA ALA A 183 36.69 -14.77 -21.25
C ALA A 183 35.61 -13.70 -21.43
N LEU A 184 34.93 -13.37 -20.33
CA LEU A 184 33.97 -12.28 -20.27
C LEU A 184 34.70 -10.93 -20.26
N ARG A 185 34.31 -10.03 -21.16
CA ARG A 185 34.87 -8.68 -21.31
C ARG A 185 33.76 -7.64 -21.34
N PRO A 186 34.03 -6.40 -20.89
CA PRO A 186 33.00 -5.37 -20.89
C PRO A 186 32.66 -4.97 -22.33
N GLY A 187 31.36 -4.91 -22.64
CA GLY A 187 30.85 -4.38 -23.89
C GLY A 187 30.89 -2.84 -23.93
N PRO A 188 30.58 -2.21 -25.07
CA PRO A 188 30.58 -0.74 -25.20
C PRO A 188 29.64 -0.02 -24.22
N ARG A 189 28.56 -0.69 -23.78
CA ARG A 189 27.56 -0.12 -22.87
C ARG A 189 27.72 -0.58 -21.42
N ALA A 190 28.65 -1.49 -21.12
CA ALA A 190 28.82 -2.16 -19.82
C ALA A 190 28.79 -1.18 -18.64
N PHE A 191 29.71 -0.22 -18.63
CA PHE A 191 29.87 0.73 -17.53
C PHE A 191 28.67 1.66 -17.36
N ARG A 192 28.09 2.14 -18.48
CA ARG A 192 26.91 3.01 -18.45
C ARG A 192 25.71 2.27 -17.86
N TYR A 193 25.50 1.03 -18.30
CA TYR A 193 24.41 0.19 -17.80
C TYR A 193 24.62 -0.16 -16.32
N PHE A 194 25.77 -0.71 -15.94
CA PHE A 194 26.04 -1.18 -14.58
C PHE A 194 25.88 -0.06 -13.54
N TYR A 195 26.49 1.11 -13.78
CA TYR A 195 26.35 2.26 -12.86
C TYR A 195 25.02 3.00 -12.97
N GLY A 196 24.28 2.78 -14.06
CA GLY A 196 22.94 3.34 -14.25
C GLY A 196 21.82 2.48 -13.66
N VAL A 197 22.08 1.20 -13.40
CA VAL A 197 21.12 0.20 -12.89
C VAL A 197 21.67 -0.46 -11.62
N LEU A 198 22.00 0.34 -10.61
CA LEU A 198 22.59 -0.16 -9.36
C LEU A 198 21.61 -0.91 -8.44
N SER A 199 20.31 -0.86 -8.75
CA SER A 199 19.26 -1.43 -7.91
C SER A 199 18.24 -2.18 -8.76
N MET A 200 17.80 -3.34 -8.25
CA MET A 200 16.72 -4.14 -8.86
C MET A 200 15.33 -3.70 -8.39
N ILE A 201 15.27 -2.73 -7.47
CA ILE A 201 14.02 -2.12 -7.02
C ILE A 201 13.47 -1.27 -8.17
N PRO A 202 12.24 -1.56 -8.67
CA PRO A 202 11.68 -0.83 -9.80
C PRO A 202 11.48 0.65 -9.45
N GLU A 203 11.65 1.51 -10.44
CA GLU A 203 11.32 2.93 -10.32
C GLU A 203 9.80 3.08 -10.36
N THR A 204 9.17 3.26 -9.20
CA THR A 204 7.73 3.52 -9.13
C THR A 204 7.45 5.01 -9.22
N ARG A 205 6.67 5.41 -10.22
CA ARG A 205 6.12 6.76 -10.32
C ARG A 205 4.87 6.92 -9.47
N GLN A 206 4.49 8.16 -9.21
CA GLN A 206 3.24 8.51 -8.55
C GLN A 206 2.43 9.43 -9.45
N TYR A 207 1.13 9.17 -9.53
CA TYR A 207 0.18 9.93 -10.34
C TYR A 207 -0.73 10.74 -9.43
N ASP A 208 -0.92 12.02 -9.76
CA ASP A 208 -1.90 12.86 -9.09
C ASP A 208 -3.30 12.55 -9.60
N VAL A 209 -4.24 12.22 -8.71
CA VAL A 209 -5.64 12.03 -9.11
C VAL A 209 -6.35 13.36 -9.02
N VAL A 210 -6.93 13.82 -10.13
CA VAL A 210 -7.53 15.15 -10.28
C VAL A 210 -8.99 15.02 -10.71
N GLU A 211 -9.89 15.71 -10.03
CA GLU A 211 -11.31 15.77 -10.39
C GLU A 211 -11.50 16.67 -11.62
N GLU A 212 -12.17 16.15 -12.65
CA GLU A 212 -12.38 16.80 -13.96
C GLU A 212 -13.03 18.18 -13.86
N SER A 213 -14.09 18.32 -13.05
CA SER A 213 -14.91 19.55 -13.00
C SER A 213 -14.30 20.65 -12.13
N THR A 214 -13.58 20.28 -11.07
CA THR A 214 -13.06 21.23 -10.07
C THR A 214 -11.56 21.48 -10.24
N GLY A 215 -10.84 20.61 -10.95
CA GLY A 215 -9.38 20.57 -10.96
C GLY A 215 -8.78 20.24 -9.59
N GLU A 216 -9.58 19.74 -8.65
CA GLU A 216 -9.10 19.45 -7.30
C GLU A 216 -8.35 18.12 -7.26
N ARG A 217 -7.17 18.13 -6.63
CA ARG A 217 -6.42 16.91 -6.34
C ARG A 217 -7.14 16.06 -5.28
N VAL A 218 -7.61 14.90 -5.69
CA VAL A 218 -8.29 13.90 -4.87
C VAL A 218 -7.30 13.06 -4.07
N GLY A 219 -6.17 12.70 -4.67
CA GLY A 219 -5.15 11.85 -4.03
C GLY A 219 -3.99 11.51 -4.95
N ILE A 220 -3.34 10.37 -4.68
CA ILE A 220 -2.15 9.88 -5.39
C ILE A 220 -2.33 8.38 -5.62
N LEU A 221 -1.94 7.89 -6.79
CA LEU A 221 -1.86 6.47 -7.13
C LEU A 221 -0.41 6.08 -7.45
N ASP A 222 -0.05 4.83 -7.19
CA ASP A 222 1.20 4.27 -7.70
C ASP A 222 1.08 3.86 -9.17
N ASP A 223 2.23 3.87 -9.85
CA ASP A 223 2.37 3.58 -11.27
C ASP A 223 1.79 2.22 -11.68
N PHE A 224 2.01 1.18 -10.88
CA PHE A 224 1.49 -0.16 -11.18
C PHE A 224 -0.04 -0.20 -11.09
N PHE A 225 -0.63 0.43 -10.08
CA PHE A 225 -2.10 0.52 -9.96
C PHE A 225 -2.71 1.26 -11.16
N VAL A 226 -2.08 2.36 -11.61
CA VAL A 226 -2.55 3.11 -12.78
C VAL A 226 -2.47 2.27 -14.05
N ALA A 227 -1.38 1.53 -14.23
CA ALA A 227 -1.22 0.62 -15.35
C ALA A 227 -2.27 -0.49 -15.33
N GLU A 228 -2.48 -1.14 -14.19
CA GLU A 228 -3.31 -2.34 -14.07
C GLU A 228 -4.82 -2.04 -14.02
N TYR A 229 -5.25 -0.99 -13.33
CA TYR A 229 -6.67 -0.76 -13.02
C TYR A 229 -7.25 0.55 -13.55
N CYS A 230 -6.42 1.54 -13.97
CA CYS A 230 -6.93 2.84 -14.43
C CYS A 230 -7.16 2.89 -15.94
N GLU A 231 -8.07 2.06 -16.46
CA GLU A 231 -8.61 2.23 -17.82
C GLU A 231 -9.71 3.30 -17.84
N PRO A 232 -9.83 4.10 -18.91
CA PRO A 232 -10.98 4.99 -19.07
C PRO A 232 -12.30 4.24 -18.88
N GLY A 233 -13.14 4.71 -17.96
CA GLY A 233 -14.39 4.05 -17.55
C GLY A 233 -14.26 3.13 -16.34
N ALA A 234 -13.04 2.72 -15.95
CA ALA A 234 -12.80 1.95 -14.74
C ALA A 234 -13.17 2.74 -13.48
N ARG A 235 -13.59 2.02 -12.43
CA ARG A 235 -13.99 2.61 -11.15
C ARG A 235 -13.06 2.19 -10.05
N PHE A 236 -12.68 3.15 -9.21
CA PHE A 236 -11.88 2.86 -8.03
C PHE A 236 -12.32 3.70 -6.82
N ILE A 237 -12.06 3.21 -5.61
CA ILE A 237 -12.39 3.92 -4.38
C ILE A 237 -11.15 4.66 -3.89
N MET A 238 -11.22 5.99 -3.86
CA MET A 238 -10.17 6.85 -3.29
C MET A 238 -10.77 7.84 -2.31
N ALA A 239 -10.07 8.04 -1.20
CA ALA A 239 -10.51 8.90 -0.10
C ALA A 239 -11.93 8.54 0.40
N GLY A 240 -12.29 7.26 0.29
CA GLY A 240 -13.60 6.76 0.70
C GLY A 240 -14.74 7.14 -0.24
N ARG A 241 -14.48 7.40 -1.53
CA ARG A 241 -15.52 7.62 -2.54
C ARG A 241 -15.18 6.89 -3.83
N PRO A 242 -16.19 6.46 -4.60
CA PRO A 242 -15.94 5.86 -5.89
C PRO A 242 -15.73 6.96 -6.94
N TRP A 243 -14.74 6.75 -7.77
CA TRP A 243 -14.33 7.63 -8.86
C TRP A 243 -14.30 6.84 -10.15
N THR A 244 -14.77 7.43 -11.24
CA THR A 244 -14.63 6.86 -12.59
C THR A 244 -13.46 7.53 -13.29
N VAL A 245 -12.53 6.75 -13.82
CA VAL A 245 -11.42 7.24 -14.64
C VAL A 245 -11.98 7.83 -15.93
N VAL A 246 -11.62 9.07 -16.23
CA VAL A 246 -11.93 9.75 -17.49
C VAL A 246 -10.76 9.57 -18.46
N SER A 247 -9.56 9.88 -18.00
CA SER A 247 -8.33 9.75 -18.78
C SER A 247 -7.10 9.57 -17.88
N VAL A 248 -6.03 9.05 -18.46
CA VAL A 248 -4.73 8.90 -17.80
C VAL A 248 -3.71 9.70 -18.62
N GLY A 249 -3.12 10.72 -18.01
CA GLY A 249 -2.04 11.51 -18.58
C GLY A 249 -0.65 11.00 -18.14
N GLU A 250 0.40 11.79 -18.37
CA GLU A 250 1.77 11.41 -18.01
C GLU A 250 2.06 11.41 -16.51
N SER A 251 1.39 12.29 -15.76
CA SER A 251 1.61 12.47 -14.31
C SER A 251 0.32 12.62 -13.51
N GLU A 252 -0.84 12.53 -14.17
CA GLU A 252 -2.14 12.66 -13.53
C GLU A 252 -3.17 11.68 -14.09
N VAL A 253 -4.13 11.30 -13.25
CA VAL A 253 -5.32 10.53 -13.61
C VAL A 253 -6.53 11.44 -13.41
N VAL A 254 -7.21 11.78 -14.50
CA VAL A 254 -8.41 12.61 -14.45
C VAL A 254 -9.61 11.73 -14.13
N VAL A 255 -10.40 12.12 -13.14
CA VAL A 255 -11.54 11.35 -12.65
C VAL A 255 -12.80 12.19 -12.52
N ARG A 256 -13.95 11.52 -12.55
CA ARG A 256 -15.24 12.10 -12.19
C ARG A 256 -15.89 11.31 -11.05
N PRO A 257 -16.68 11.95 -10.16
CA PRO A 257 -17.40 11.24 -9.11
C PRO A 257 -18.30 10.13 -9.69
N ALA A 258 -18.34 8.98 -9.03
CA ALA A 258 -19.34 7.95 -9.28
C ALA A 258 -20.35 7.91 -8.13
N GLU A 259 -21.59 7.52 -8.42
CA GLU A 259 -22.64 7.40 -7.41
C GLU A 259 -22.61 6.03 -6.71
N ASP A 260 -22.02 5.03 -7.34
CA ASP A 260 -22.07 3.64 -6.90
C ASP A 260 -20.67 3.07 -6.58
N TYR A 261 -20.59 2.37 -5.46
CA TYR A 261 -19.41 1.64 -5.00
C TYR A 261 -19.30 0.25 -5.64
N LEU A 262 -20.38 -0.27 -6.24
CA LEU A 262 -20.39 -1.59 -6.86
C LEU A 262 -19.35 -1.68 -7.98
N GLY A 263 -18.43 -2.63 -7.82
CA GLY A 263 -17.35 -2.90 -8.76
C GLY A 263 -16.17 -1.92 -8.70
N ALA A 264 -16.13 -0.99 -7.74
CA ALA A 264 -15.01 -0.07 -7.59
C ALA A 264 -13.83 -0.77 -6.88
N VAL A 265 -12.67 -0.80 -7.51
CA VAL A 265 -11.44 -1.35 -6.93
C VAL A 265 -10.91 -0.39 -5.85
N PRO A 266 -10.65 -0.82 -4.61
CA PRO A 266 -10.02 0.06 -3.62
C PRO A 266 -8.64 0.52 -4.10
N SER A 267 -8.37 1.83 -4.10
CA SER A 267 -7.08 2.36 -4.53
C SER A 267 -6.16 2.68 -3.37
N TRP A 268 -4.88 2.35 -3.50
CA TRP A 268 -3.88 2.51 -2.44
C TRP A 268 -2.55 2.99 -3.01
N VAL A 269 -1.69 3.46 -2.11
CA VAL A 269 -0.28 3.75 -2.40
C VAL A 269 0.54 2.63 -1.78
N GLY A 270 1.13 1.77 -2.61
CA GLY A 270 1.92 0.61 -2.19
C GLY A 270 1.09 -0.67 -2.18
N GLU A 271 1.62 -1.71 -2.83
CA GLU A 271 1.01 -3.04 -3.03
C GLU A 271 0.18 -3.52 -1.82
N GLU A 272 -1.09 -3.88 -2.03
CA GLU A 272 -1.95 -4.49 -1.00
C GLU A 272 -1.26 -5.77 -0.49
N ILE A 273 -1.06 -5.86 0.83
CA ILE A 273 -0.42 -7.04 1.43
C ILE A 273 -1.29 -8.27 1.12
N PRO A 274 -0.76 -9.27 0.40
CA PRO A 274 -1.53 -10.44 0.04
C PRO A 274 -1.82 -11.29 1.27
N VAL A 275 -3.01 -11.89 1.31
CA VAL A 275 -3.34 -12.94 2.28
C VAL A 275 -2.85 -14.27 1.71
N PRO A 276 -2.02 -15.03 2.45
CA PRO A 276 -1.51 -16.33 2.00
C PRO A 276 -2.63 -17.37 1.81
N TYR A 277 -2.41 -18.30 0.88
CA TYR A 277 -3.33 -19.41 0.60
C TYR A 277 -3.71 -20.19 1.86
N GLU A 278 -2.73 -20.59 2.68
CA GLU A 278 -2.94 -21.38 3.90
C GLU A 278 -3.81 -20.65 4.94
N VAL A 279 -3.70 -19.32 5.03
CA VAL A 279 -4.51 -18.51 5.94
C VAL A 279 -5.95 -18.48 5.46
N ALA A 280 -6.14 -18.20 4.17
CA ALA A 280 -7.47 -18.12 3.59
C ALA A 280 -8.20 -19.48 3.65
N LEU A 281 -7.48 -20.57 3.37
CA LEU A 281 -8.00 -21.92 3.42
C LEU A 281 -8.46 -22.30 4.84
N GLU A 282 -7.69 -21.90 5.86
CA GLU A 282 -8.07 -22.15 7.26
C GLU A 282 -9.31 -21.33 7.67
N VAL A 283 -9.48 -20.11 7.17
CA VAL A 283 -10.74 -19.36 7.32
C VAL A 283 -11.90 -20.13 6.67
N GLY A 284 -11.69 -20.67 5.47
CA GLY A 284 -12.66 -21.53 4.78
C GLY A 284 -13.08 -22.74 5.62
N ARG A 285 -12.12 -23.43 6.27
CA ARG A 285 -12.40 -24.55 7.19
C ARG A 285 -13.27 -24.16 8.38
N VAL A 286 -12.99 -22.99 8.98
CA VAL A 286 -13.78 -22.48 10.11
C VAL A 286 -15.23 -22.18 9.66
N ARG A 287 -15.41 -21.66 8.45
CA ARG A 287 -16.75 -21.45 7.88
C ARG A 287 -17.48 -22.76 7.59
N GLY A 288 -16.80 -23.75 7.03
CA GLY A 288 -17.36 -25.09 6.80
C GLY A 288 -17.79 -25.77 8.11
N LEU A 289 -16.97 -25.66 9.16
CA LEU A 289 -17.33 -26.13 10.51
C LEU A 289 -18.59 -25.43 11.04
N ALA A 290 -18.69 -24.12 10.86
CA ALA A 290 -19.86 -23.35 11.28
C ALA A 290 -21.13 -23.78 10.54
N GLU A 291 -21.04 -24.06 9.24
CA GLU A 291 -22.14 -24.63 8.44
C GLU A 291 -22.57 -26.00 8.99
N GLU A 292 -21.63 -26.93 9.17
CA GLU A 292 -21.89 -28.29 9.64
C GLU A 292 -22.64 -28.30 10.99
N LEU A 293 -22.17 -27.48 11.94
CA LEU A 293 -22.79 -27.37 13.27
C LEU A 293 -24.18 -26.72 13.20
N ALA A 294 -24.33 -25.65 12.41
CA ALA A 294 -25.62 -24.97 12.26
C ALA A 294 -26.69 -25.86 11.63
N LEU A 295 -26.31 -26.71 10.65
CA LEU A 295 -27.18 -27.70 10.03
C LEU A 295 -27.56 -28.83 10.98
N ARG A 296 -26.69 -29.18 11.94
CA ARG A 296 -27.01 -30.11 13.04
C ARG A 296 -27.90 -29.51 14.14
N GLY A 297 -28.29 -28.24 13.99
CA GLY A 297 -29.18 -27.55 14.93
C GLY A 297 -28.47 -26.84 16.07
N ALA A 298 -27.14 -26.75 16.06
CA ALA A 298 -26.41 -25.95 17.05
C ALA A 298 -26.79 -24.46 16.92
N SER A 299 -26.86 -23.79 18.05
CA SER A 299 -27.04 -22.34 18.13
C SER A 299 -25.77 -21.59 17.72
N LEU A 300 -25.89 -20.30 17.36
CA LEU A 300 -24.74 -19.45 17.04
C LEU A 300 -23.73 -19.38 18.21
N ASP A 301 -24.19 -19.44 19.46
CA ASP A 301 -23.31 -19.41 20.63
C ASP A 301 -22.46 -20.69 20.73
N GLU A 302 -23.05 -21.85 20.48
CA GLU A 302 -22.34 -23.14 20.45
C GLU A 302 -21.34 -23.22 19.29
N VAL A 303 -21.74 -22.74 18.11
CA VAL A 303 -20.84 -22.62 16.94
C VAL A 303 -19.65 -21.71 17.27
N ALA A 304 -19.91 -20.56 17.87
CA ALA A 304 -18.87 -19.60 18.26
C ALA A 304 -17.95 -20.18 19.35
N ALA A 305 -18.49 -20.94 20.31
CA ALA A 305 -17.72 -21.59 21.35
C ALA A 305 -16.74 -22.63 20.77
N GLU A 306 -17.18 -23.42 19.81
CA GLU A 306 -16.32 -24.40 19.15
C GLU A 306 -15.23 -23.73 18.28
N ALA A 307 -15.60 -22.70 17.52
CA ALA A 307 -14.62 -21.91 16.78
C ALA A 307 -13.61 -21.21 17.73
N ALA A 308 -14.07 -20.75 18.90
CA ALA A 308 -13.22 -20.10 19.90
C ALA A 308 -12.20 -21.08 20.49
N ARG A 309 -12.61 -22.33 20.71
CA ARG A 309 -11.72 -23.43 21.12
C ARG A 309 -10.66 -23.72 20.05
N LEU A 310 -11.07 -23.79 18.78
CA LEU A 310 -10.18 -24.09 17.65
C LEU A 310 -9.15 -22.98 17.37
N LEU A 311 -9.58 -21.73 17.41
CA LEU A 311 -8.76 -20.56 17.08
C LEU A 311 -8.07 -19.94 18.30
N LYS A 312 -8.48 -20.32 19.52
CA LYS A 312 -8.08 -19.68 20.78
C LYS A 312 -8.30 -18.16 20.70
N ALA A 313 -9.51 -17.77 20.33
CA ALA A 313 -9.94 -16.38 20.13
C ALA A 313 -11.22 -16.08 20.95
N PRO A 314 -11.54 -14.81 21.23
CA PRO A 314 -12.72 -14.45 22.03
C PRO A 314 -14.02 -14.96 21.37
N LYS A 315 -14.87 -15.64 22.14
CA LYS A 315 -16.16 -16.19 21.65
C LYS A 315 -17.04 -15.11 21.04
N ASP A 316 -17.19 -13.98 21.72
CA ASP A 316 -18.07 -12.88 21.26
C ASP A 316 -17.62 -12.28 19.93
N LEU A 317 -16.31 -12.28 19.67
CA LEU A 317 -15.76 -11.87 18.37
C LEU A 317 -16.19 -12.86 17.28
N LEU A 318 -16.02 -14.16 17.54
CA LEU A 318 -16.36 -15.20 16.56
C LEU A 318 -17.87 -15.34 16.36
N ALA A 319 -18.70 -15.11 17.38
CA ALA A 319 -20.16 -15.09 17.23
C ALA A 319 -20.62 -13.96 16.29
N LYS A 320 -19.95 -12.80 16.33
CA LYS A 320 -20.20 -11.71 15.37
C LYS A 320 -19.67 -12.08 13.98
N ALA A 321 -18.45 -12.59 13.88
CA ALA A 321 -17.80 -12.89 12.61
C ALA A 321 -18.46 -14.05 11.84
N LEU A 322 -18.98 -15.06 12.55
CA LEU A 322 -19.61 -16.23 11.93
C LEU A 322 -21.10 -16.05 11.67
N ARG A 323 -21.70 -14.93 12.11
CA ARG A 323 -23.14 -14.69 11.95
C ARG A 323 -23.64 -14.76 10.51
N PRO A 324 -22.99 -14.12 9.51
CA PRO A 324 -23.47 -14.20 8.12
C PRO A 324 -23.49 -15.66 7.61
N VAL A 325 -22.44 -16.42 7.94
CA VAL A 325 -22.30 -17.83 7.58
C VAL A 325 -23.34 -18.71 8.28
N TYR A 326 -23.57 -18.47 9.57
CA TYR A 326 -24.59 -19.16 10.34
C TYR A 326 -26.00 -18.90 9.76
N GLU A 327 -26.31 -17.65 9.41
CA GLU A 327 -27.59 -17.30 8.80
C GLU A 327 -27.77 -17.95 7.43
N MET A 328 -26.73 -18.02 6.61
CA MET A 328 -26.74 -18.79 5.35
C MET A 328 -27.09 -20.25 5.60
N ALA A 329 -26.34 -20.92 6.49
CA ALA A 329 -26.55 -22.33 6.80
C ALA A 329 -27.96 -22.61 7.34
N ARG A 330 -28.49 -21.76 8.24
CA ARG A 330 -29.85 -21.89 8.77
C ARG A 330 -30.95 -21.68 7.73
N ARG A 331 -30.66 -20.97 6.63
CA ARG A 331 -31.56 -20.78 5.48
C ARG A 331 -31.38 -21.86 4.40
N GLY A 332 -30.49 -22.83 4.60
CA GLY A 332 -30.14 -23.83 3.58
C GLY A 332 -29.36 -23.25 2.39
N ILE A 333 -28.78 -22.06 2.55
CA ILE A 333 -27.93 -21.43 1.52
C ILE A 333 -26.51 -22.00 1.68
N PRO A 334 -25.91 -22.56 0.62
CA PRO A 334 -24.55 -23.13 0.67
C PRO A 334 -23.51 -22.13 1.15
N VAL A 335 -22.68 -22.52 2.12
CA VAL A 335 -21.60 -21.67 2.64
C VAL A 335 -20.30 -21.91 1.86
N PRO A 336 -19.60 -20.85 1.42
CA PRO A 336 -18.27 -20.99 0.83
C PRO A 336 -17.22 -21.36 1.90
N SER A 337 -16.39 -22.36 1.58
CA SER A 337 -15.46 -23.01 2.51
C SER A 337 -14.17 -23.48 1.80
N ASP A 338 -13.33 -24.25 2.49
CA ASP A 338 -12.15 -24.89 1.90
C ASP A 338 -12.49 -25.95 0.83
N ARG A 339 -13.75 -26.40 0.76
CA ARG A 339 -14.22 -27.46 -0.16
C ARG A 339 -15.36 -27.01 -1.07
N ARG A 340 -15.75 -25.74 -1.02
CA ARG A 340 -16.84 -25.21 -1.84
C ARG A 340 -16.57 -23.79 -2.29
N ILE A 341 -16.62 -23.60 -3.60
CA ILE A 341 -16.70 -22.30 -4.25
C ILE A 341 -18.18 -21.98 -4.47
N VAL A 342 -18.62 -20.80 -4.00
CA VAL A 342 -19.98 -20.32 -4.22
C VAL A 342 -19.94 -19.18 -5.24
N VAL A 343 -20.66 -19.34 -6.33
CA VAL A 343 -20.83 -18.33 -7.38
C VAL A 343 -22.17 -17.64 -7.16
N GLU A 344 -22.14 -16.38 -6.75
CA GLU A 344 -23.32 -15.63 -6.38
C GLU A 344 -23.68 -14.59 -7.44
N SER A 345 -24.95 -14.51 -7.82
CA SER A 345 -25.49 -13.42 -8.63
C SER A 345 -25.97 -12.27 -7.75
N PHE A 346 -25.48 -11.05 -7.96
CA PHE A 346 -25.91 -9.87 -7.21
C PHE A 346 -26.01 -8.63 -8.13
N GLY A 347 -27.21 -8.35 -8.63
CA GLY A 347 -27.44 -7.26 -9.58
C GLY A 347 -26.68 -7.48 -10.90
N GLU A 348 -25.85 -6.52 -11.30
CA GLU A 348 -24.95 -6.65 -12.46
C GLU A 348 -23.63 -7.39 -12.16
N LEU A 349 -23.44 -7.86 -10.92
CA LEU A 349 -22.21 -8.49 -10.47
C LEU A 349 -22.38 -10.00 -10.35
N VAL A 350 -21.30 -10.73 -10.64
CA VAL A 350 -21.14 -12.12 -10.25
C VAL A 350 -19.97 -12.22 -9.27
N ILE A 351 -20.21 -12.80 -8.10
CA ILE A 351 -19.23 -12.88 -7.01
C ILE A 351 -18.85 -14.34 -6.82
N VAL A 352 -17.59 -14.66 -7.08
CA VAL A 352 -17.03 -15.98 -6.78
C VAL A 352 -16.45 -15.92 -5.37
N HIS A 353 -17.12 -16.50 -4.38
CA HIS A 353 -16.59 -16.66 -3.03
C HIS A 353 -15.63 -17.84 -3.00
N SER A 354 -14.35 -17.56 -2.76
CA SER A 354 -13.26 -18.53 -2.82
C SER A 354 -12.17 -18.24 -1.76
N HIS A 355 -11.87 -19.24 -0.94
CA HIS A 355 -11.01 -19.12 0.24
C HIS A 355 -9.54 -19.49 -0.05
N PHE A 356 -8.98 -18.94 -1.13
CA PHE A 356 -7.64 -19.31 -1.60
C PHE A 356 -6.60 -18.18 -1.47
N GLY A 357 -6.97 -17.04 -0.90
CA GLY A 357 -6.05 -15.94 -0.66
C GLY A 357 -5.87 -15.06 -1.90
N THR A 358 -5.15 -13.95 -1.73
CA THR A 358 -5.13 -12.86 -2.72
C THR A 358 -4.54 -13.29 -4.06
N ARG A 359 -3.38 -13.96 -4.03
CA ARG A 359 -2.62 -14.30 -5.24
C ARG A 359 -3.25 -15.42 -6.06
N VAL A 360 -3.86 -16.41 -5.40
CA VAL A 360 -4.60 -17.49 -6.10
C VAL A 360 -5.89 -16.93 -6.69
N ASN A 361 -6.63 -16.12 -5.94
CA ASN A 361 -7.84 -15.47 -6.45
C ASN A 361 -7.54 -14.51 -7.60
N ARG A 362 -6.37 -13.85 -7.62
CA ARG A 362 -5.92 -13.06 -8.77
C ARG A 362 -5.73 -13.93 -10.01
N ALA A 363 -5.06 -15.08 -9.87
CA ALA A 363 -4.89 -16.03 -10.98
C ALA A 363 -6.25 -16.56 -11.48
N LEU A 364 -7.14 -16.95 -10.57
CA LEU A 364 -8.51 -17.37 -10.92
C LEU A 364 -9.29 -16.25 -11.62
N GLY A 365 -9.17 -15.00 -11.15
CA GLY A 365 -9.75 -13.84 -11.80
C GLY A 365 -9.25 -13.68 -13.23
N LYS A 366 -7.93 -13.68 -13.45
CA LYS A 366 -7.33 -13.57 -14.80
C LYS A 366 -7.81 -14.70 -15.72
N TYR A 367 -7.87 -15.93 -15.22
CA TYR A 367 -8.44 -17.06 -15.95
C TYR A 367 -9.91 -16.82 -16.34
N LEU A 368 -10.76 -16.41 -15.39
CA LEU A 368 -12.17 -16.17 -15.63
C LEU A 368 -12.39 -15.04 -16.63
N ALA A 369 -11.68 -13.92 -16.51
CA ALA A 369 -11.75 -12.83 -17.49
C ALA A 369 -11.43 -13.34 -18.90
N HIS A 370 -10.30 -14.02 -19.05
CA HIS A 370 -9.88 -14.54 -20.36
C HIS A 370 -10.89 -15.54 -20.93
N TYR A 371 -11.29 -16.54 -20.13
CA TYR A 371 -12.22 -17.57 -20.56
C TYR A 371 -13.57 -16.96 -21.00
N LEU A 372 -14.12 -16.05 -20.20
CA LEU A 372 -15.43 -15.44 -20.46
C LEU A 372 -15.36 -14.47 -21.64
N SER A 373 -14.30 -13.67 -21.76
CA SER A 373 -14.10 -12.76 -22.89
C SER A 373 -13.90 -13.52 -24.20
N THR A 374 -13.10 -14.58 -24.22
CA THR A 374 -12.88 -15.39 -25.44
C THR A 374 -14.12 -16.17 -25.85
N ARG A 375 -14.86 -16.74 -24.89
CA ARG A 375 -16.02 -17.59 -25.19
C ARG A 375 -17.29 -16.79 -25.52
N TYR A 376 -17.50 -15.67 -24.85
CA TYR A 376 -18.75 -14.89 -24.95
C TYR A 376 -18.58 -13.49 -25.55
N GLY A 377 -17.34 -13.07 -25.85
CA GLY A 377 -17.08 -11.72 -26.40
C GLY A 377 -17.40 -10.59 -25.42
N LEU A 378 -17.45 -10.87 -24.12
CA LEU A 378 -17.83 -9.90 -23.10
C LEU A 378 -16.61 -9.12 -22.59
N PRO A 379 -16.72 -7.79 -22.38
CA PRO A 379 -15.70 -7.02 -21.68
C PRO A 379 -15.85 -7.24 -20.17
N VAL A 380 -15.08 -8.20 -19.63
CA VAL A 380 -15.18 -8.61 -18.23
C VAL A 380 -14.24 -7.80 -17.35
N TYR A 381 -14.82 -7.05 -16.41
CA TYR A 381 -14.08 -6.32 -15.38
C TYR A 381 -13.99 -7.17 -14.12
N ILE A 382 -12.82 -7.17 -13.48
CA ILE A 382 -12.54 -8.01 -12.31
C ILE A 382 -11.96 -7.20 -11.16
N SER A 383 -12.36 -7.56 -9.94
CA SER A 383 -11.77 -7.10 -8.69
C SER A 383 -11.56 -8.29 -7.76
N GLU A 384 -10.31 -8.59 -7.44
CA GLU A 384 -9.94 -9.70 -6.56
C GLU A 384 -9.74 -9.27 -5.12
N LYS A 385 -10.15 -10.14 -4.20
CA LYS A 385 -9.93 -10.04 -2.76
C LYS A 385 -9.54 -11.41 -2.19
N PRO A 386 -8.99 -11.47 -0.96
CA PRO A 386 -8.54 -12.72 -0.34
C PRO A 386 -9.57 -13.86 -0.32
N TYR A 387 -10.85 -13.52 -0.24
CA TYR A 387 -11.96 -14.46 -0.06
C TYR A 387 -12.97 -14.46 -1.22
N ARG A 388 -12.73 -13.66 -2.27
CA ARG A 388 -13.66 -13.53 -3.39
C ARG A 388 -13.05 -12.91 -4.64
N VAL A 389 -13.62 -13.22 -5.79
CA VAL A 389 -13.39 -12.53 -7.07
C VAL A 389 -14.73 -11.94 -7.52
N VAL A 390 -14.77 -10.63 -7.72
CA VAL A 390 -15.96 -9.93 -8.22
C VAL A 390 -15.80 -9.70 -9.71
N LEU A 391 -16.78 -10.15 -10.49
CA LEU A 391 -16.83 -9.98 -11.94
C LEU A 391 -18.01 -9.09 -12.31
N ARG A 392 -17.82 -8.27 -13.35
CA ARG A 392 -18.87 -7.45 -13.95
C ARG A 392 -18.73 -7.45 -15.46
N ALA A 393 -19.80 -7.81 -16.16
CA ALA A 393 -19.93 -7.54 -17.60
C ALA A 393 -21.42 -7.47 -17.97
N PRO A 394 -21.80 -6.67 -18.97
CA PRO A 394 -23.17 -6.68 -19.48
C PRO A 394 -23.58 -8.08 -19.92
N GLY A 395 -24.71 -8.60 -19.41
CA GLY A 395 -25.22 -9.93 -19.75
C GLY A 395 -24.43 -11.11 -19.15
N LEU A 396 -23.48 -10.86 -18.24
CA LEU A 396 -22.78 -11.94 -17.54
C LEU A 396 -23.75 -12.70 -16.62
N SER A 397 -23.83 -14.01 -16.79
CA SER A 397 -24.65 -14.88 -15.92
C SER A 397 -23.78 -15.64 -14.91
N MET A 398 -24.36 -15.90 -13.74
CA MET A 398 -23.78 -16.75 -12.71
C MET A 398 -23.41 -18.14 -13.26
N GLU A 399 -24.27 -18.73 -14.09
CA GLU A 399 -24.02 -20.06 -14.65
C GLU A 399 -22.83 -20.08 -15.60
N ALA A 400 -22.60 -19.03 -16.39
CA ALA A 400 -21.42 -18.94 -17.26
C ALA A 400 -20.11 -18.94 -16.45
N VAL A 401 -20.10 -18.26 -15.30
CA VAL A 401 -18.95 -18.24 -14.39
C VAL A 401 -18.77 -19.59 -13.69
N ALA A 402 -19.87 -20.22 -13.24
CA ALA A 402 -19.82 -21.54 -12.64
C ALA A 402 -19.36 -22.62 -13.64
N GLU A 403 -19.81 -22.56 -14.90
CA GLU A 403 -19.35 -23.43 -15.98
C GLU A 403 -17.85 -23.26 -16.22
N ALA A 404 -17.35 -22.02 -16.27
CA ALA A 404 -15.92 -21.74 -16.43
C ALA A 404 -15.07 -22.40 -15.32
N LEU A 405 -15.50 -22.29 -14.07
CA LEU A 405 -14.82 -22.94 -12.94
C LEU A 405 -14.88 -24.47 -13.02
N ARG A 406 -16.03 -25.06 -13.39
CA ARG A 406 -16.18 -26.53 -13.47
C ARG A 406 -15.39 -27.15 -14.62
N ARG A 407 -15.18 -26.41 -15.72
CA ARG A 407 -14.40 -26.87 -16.89
C ARG A 407 -12.89 -26.65 -16.75
N MET A 408 -12.48 -25.99 -15.67
CA MET A 408 -11.09 -25.65 -15.43
C MET A 408 -10.24 -26.91 -15.20
N THR A 409 -9.13 -27.04 -15.92
CA THR A 409 -8.05 -27.99 -15.61
C THR A 409 -6.77 -27.21 -15.31
N PRO A 410 -5.74 -27.82 -14.69
CA PRO A 410 -4.47 -27.15 -14.44
C PRO A 410 -3.83 -26.53 -15.71
N GLU A 411 -3.95 -27.21 -16.85
CA GLU A 411 -3.41 -26.79 -18.14
C GLU A 411 -4.22 -25.62 -18.72
N VAL A 412 -5.56 -25.77 -18.74
CA VAL A 412 -6.47 -24.73 -19.25
C VAL A 412 -6.36 -23.45 -18.42
N LEU A 413 -6.26 -23.57 -17.09
CA LEU A 413 -6.02 -22.43 -16.21
C LEU A 413 -4.66 -21.78 -16.50
N SER A 414 -3.59 -22.58 -16.60
CA SER A 414 -2.24 -22.04 -16.81
C SER A 414 -2.12 -21.27 -18.12
N GLU A 415 -2.68 -21.81 -19.19
CA GLU A 415 -2.69 -21.14 -20.49
C GLU A 415 -3.56 -19.89 -20.48
N GLY A 416 -4.76 -19.97 -19.90
CA GLY A 416 -5.65 -18.82 -19.80
C GLY A 416 -5.06 -17.67 -18.98
N VAL A 417 -4.41 -17.98 -17.85
CA VAL A 417 -3.72 -16.97 -17.03
C VAL A 417 -2.54 -16.37 -17.78
N ARG A 418 -1.71 -17.19 -18.44
CA ARG A 418 -0.57 -16.70 -19.22
C ARG A 418 -1.00 -15.68 -20.27
N ARG A 419 -2.01 -16.01 -21.08
CA ARG A 419 -2.55 -15.12 -22.10
C ARG A 419 -3.15 -13.85 -21.50
N ALA A 420 -3.96 -13.99 -20.44
CA ALA A 420 -4.56 -12.86 -19.74
C ALA A 420 -3.50 -11.87 -19.20
N VAL A 421 -2.36 -12.38 -18.77
CA VAL A 421 -1.23 -11.58 -18.27
C VAL A 421 -0.54 -10.89 -19.43
N GLU A 422 -0.16 -11.61 -20.48
CA GLU A 422 0.51 -11.03 -21.66
C GLU A 422 -0.31 -9.89 -22.29
N ASP A 423 -1.63 -10.04 -22.35
CA ASP A 423 -2.54 -9.02 -22.88
C ASP A 423 -2.77 -7.84 -21.91
N SER A 424 -2.37 -7.97 -20.64
CA SER A 424 -2.64 -6.96 -19.62
C SER A 424 -1.73 -5.74 -19.70
N ARG A 425 -2.28 -4.59 -19.30
CA ARG A 425 -1.50 -3.34 -19.16
C ARG A 425 -0.44 -3.44 -18.05
N GLY A 426 -0.69 -4.20 -16.97
CA GLY A 426 0.30 -4.46 -15.92
C GLY A 426 1.52 -5.23 -16.42
N PHE A 427 1.34 -6.19 -17.34
CA PHE A 427 2.47 -6.87 -17.98
C PHE A 427 3.30 -5.93 -18.83
N LYS A 428 2.66 -5.05 -19.63
CA LYS A 428 3.37 -4.01 -20.40
C LYS A 428 4.20 -3.10 -19.50
N TRP A 429 3.70 -2.78 -18.31
CA TRP A 429 4.45 -2.06 -17.28
C TRP A 429 5.63 -2.88 -16.76
N ARG A 430 5.40 -4.16 -16.41
CA ARG A 430 6.44 -5.09 -15.92
C ARG A 430 7.58 -5.24 -16.92
N LEU A 431 7.23 -5.44 -18.19
CA LEU A 431 8.19 -5.56 -19.29
C LEU A 431 9.09 -4.34 -19.40
N GLN A 432 8.55 -3.13 -19.21
CA GLN A 432 9.39 -1.93 -19.20
C GLN A 432 10.37 -1.90 -18.03
N GLN A 433 9.95 -2.34 -16.84
CA GLN A 433 10.84 -2.40 -15.67
C GLN A 433 11.96 -3.43 -15.88
N VAL A 434 11.62 -4.63 -16.32
CA VAL A 434 12.60 -5.70 -16.62
C VAL A 434 13.52 -5.28 -17.77
N ALA A 435 12.97 -4.68 -18.83
CA ALA A 435 13.76 -4.19 -19.97
C ALA A 435 14.78 -3.10 -19.55
N ARG A 436 14.46 -2.26 -18.55
CA ARG A 436 15.44 -1.35 -17.94
C ARG A 436 16.49 -2.11 -17.15
N ARG A 437 16.06 -3.04 -16.30
CA ARG A 437 16.99 -3.86 -15.48
C ARG A 437 17.92 -4.70 -16.34
N MET A 438 17.53 -5.07 -17.55
CA MET A 438 18.34 -5.83 -18.51
C MET A 438 19.05 -4.98 -19.56
N GLY A 439 18.99 -3.65 -19.47
CA GLY A 439 19.74 -2.75 -20.35
C GLY A 439 19.20 -2.61 -21.78
N VAL A 440 17.97 -3.10 -22.05
CA VAL A 440 17.24 -2.84 -23.30
C VAL A 440 16.86 -1.37 -23.39
N ILE A 441 16.35 -0.80 -22.29
CA ILE A 441 16.00 0.62 -22.20
C ILE A 441 17.07 1.33 -21.37
N GLU A 442 17.60 2.45 -21.86
CA GLU A 442 18.59 3.21 -21.09
C GLU A 442 17.96 3.86 -19.82
N PRO A 443 18.73 3.97 -18.72
CA PRO A 443 18.30 4.68 -17.53
C PRO A 443 17.87 6.11 -17.83
N GLY A 444 16.73 6.54 -17.28
CA GLY A 444 16.18 7.89 -17.47
C GLY A 444 15.45 8.13 -18.81
N THR A 445 15.41 7.17 -19.73
CA THR A 445 14.65 7.31 -20.99
C THR A 445 13.14 7.30 -20.72
N THR A 446 12.41 8.31 -21.17
CA THR A 446 10.94 8.28 -21.25
C THR A 446 10.52 7.66 -22.57
N LEU A 447 9.57 6.70 -22.53
CA LEU A 447 9.04 6.06 -23.73
C LEU A 447 7.86 6.87 -24.29
N GLU A 448 7.85 7.07 -25.61
CA GLU A 448 6.75 7.69 -26.32
C GLU A 448 5.48 6.81 -26.30
N PRO A 449 4.28 7.40 -26.43
CA PRO A 449 3.03 6.64 -26.56
C PRO A 449 3.10 5.60 -27.69
N GLY A 450 2.71 4.35 -27.41
CA GLY A 450 2.76 3.24 -28.35
C GLY A 450 4.14 2.61 -28.58
N ALA A 451 5.23 3.16 -28.03
CA ALA A 451 6.54 2.52 -28.05
C ALA A 451 6.56 1.22 -27.23
N VAL A 452 5.73 1.17 -26.18
CA VAL A 452 5.58 -0.01 -25.32
C VAL A 452 5.01 -1.21 -26.09
N ASP A 453 4.03 -0.99 -26.96
CA ASP A 453 3.46 -2.08 -27.78
C ASP A 453 4.48 -2.63 -28.77
N LYS A 454 5.29 -1.75 -29.37
CA LYS A 454 6.42 -2.17 -30.22
C LYS A 454 7.46 -2.95 -29.43
N LEU A 455 7.74 -2.54 -28.20
CA LEU A 455 8.68 -3.22 -27.31
C LEU A 455 8.20 -4.64 -26.97
N VAL A 456 6.90 -4.80 -26.66
CA VAL A 456 6.29 -6.12 -26.41
C VAL A 456 6.50 -7.04 -27.61
N ILE A 457 6.26 -6.54 -28.82
CA ILE A 457 6.47 -7.32 -30.06
C ILE A 457 7.95 -7.65 -30.26
N ALA A 458 8.84 -6.67 -30.10
CA ALA A 458 10.27 -6.82 -30.36
C ALA A 458 10.97 -7.75 -29.35
N LEU A 459 10.50 -7.75 -28.10
CA LEU A 459 11.05 -8.59 -27.03
C LEU A 459 10.36 -9.95 -26.93
N LYS A 460 9.36 -10.25 -27.75
CA LYS A 460 8.67 -11.53 -27.69
C LYS A 460 9.69 -12.68 -27.80
N GLU A 461 9.55 -13.69 -26.95
CA GLU A 461 10.47 -14.84 -26.84
C GLU A 461 11.92 -14.51 -26.41
N SER A 462 12.22 -13.25 -26.09
CA SER A 462 13.52 -12.88 -25.49
C SER A 462 13.58 -13.25 -24.01
N PRO A 463 14.78 -13.34 -23.43
CA PRO A 463 14.97 -13.47 -21.97
C PRO A 463 14.25 -12.39 -21.16
N ALA A 464 14.17 -11.15 -21.67
CA ALA A 464 13.45 -10.06 -21.00
C ALA A 464 11.94 -10.31 -20.94
N HIS A 465 11.34 -10.85 -22.00
CA HIS A 465 9.93 -11.21 -22.00
C HIS A 465 9.66 -12.40 -21.09
N ALA A 466 10.51 -13.43 -21.13
CA ALA A 466 10.40 -14.60 -20.26
C ALA A 466 10.50 -14.22 -18.78
N GLU A 467 11.45 -13.37 -18.42
CA GLU A 467 11.58 -12.85 -17.05
C GLU A 467 10.38 -12.01 -16.63
N SER A 468 9.89 -11.13 -17.51
CA SER A 468 8.71 -10.30 -17.22
C SER A 468 7.47 -11.14 -16.94
N LEU A 469 7.26 -12.19 -17.75
CA LEU A 469 6.12 -13.09 -17.58
C LEU A 469 6.27 -13.90 -16.29
N LYS A 470 7.47 -14.43 -16.04
CA LYS A 470 7.77 -15.17 -14.81
C LYS A 470 7.57 -14.30 -13.58
N GLU A 471 8.10 -13.07 -13.56
CA GLU A 471 7.91 -12.15 -12.44
C GLU A 471 6.44 -11.82 -12.23
N SER A 472 5.67 -11.52 -13.28
CA SER A 472 4.22 -11.29 -13.14
C SER A 472 3.49 -12.50 -12.56
N LEU A 473 3.75 -13.70 -13.07
CA LEU A 473 3.10 -14.93 -12.60
C LEU A 473 3.46 -15.33 -11.17
N TYR A 474 4.68 -15.01 -10.73
CA TYR A 474 5.22 -15.38 -9.42
C TYR A 474 5.00 -14.31 -8.34
N ARG A 475 5.19 -13.03 -8.68
CA ARG A 475 5.13 -11.92 -7.73
C ARG A 475 3.70 -11.44 -7.49
N ASP A 476 2.91 -11.38 -8.56
CA ASP A 476 1.56 -10.83 -8.50
C ASP A 476 0.52 -11.93 -8.26
N MET A 477 0.83 -13.18 -8.64
CA MET A 477 -0.06 -14.35 -8.60
C MET A 477 0.61 -15.56 -7.96
N ASP A 478 -0.18 -16.59 -7.67
CA ASP A 478 0.29 -17.90 -7.21
C ASP A 478 -0.30 -18.95 -8.14
N LEU A 479 0.33 -19.09 -9.30
CA LEU A 479 -0.14 -20.00 -10.34
C LEU A 479 -0.02 -21.47 -9.91
N ALA A 480 0.99 -21.81 -9.10
CA ALA A 480 1.19 -23.17 -8.61
C ALA A 480 -0.01 -23.64 -7.77
N ARG A 481 -0.42 -22.85 -6.77
CA ARG A 481 -1.62 -23.17 -5.97
C ARG A 481 -2.91 -23.03 -6.76
N ALA A 482 -3.00 -22.11 -7.71
CA ALA A 482 -4.16 -22.03 -8.60
C ALA A 482 -4.34 -23.31 -9.45
N ARG A 483 -3.24 -23.92 -9.91
CA ARG A 483 -3.27 -25.22 -10.60
C ARG A 483 -3.73 -26.35 -9.67
N GLU A 484 -3.29 -26.35 -8.41
CA GLU A 484 -3.79 -27.31 -7.41
C GLU A 484 -5.30 -27.14 -7.18
N VAL A 485 -5.80 -25.90 -7.09
CA VAL A 485 -7.24 -25.63 -6.99
C VAL A 485 -7.99 -26.14 -8.22
N ALA A 486 -7.48 -25.88 -9.43
CA ALA A 486 -8.07 -26.40 -10.66
C ALA A 486 -8.14 -27.93 -10.68
N PHE A 487 -7.07 -28.59 -10.26
CA PHE A 487 -7.04 -30.04 -10.11
C PHE A 487 -8.10 -30.54 -9.11
N MET A 488 -8.20 -29.91 -7.94
CA MET A 488 -9.19 -30.29 -6.92
C MET A 488 -10.64 -30.06 -7.38
N VAL A 489 -10.91 -29.03 -8.18
CA VAL A 489 -12.23 -28.82 -8.80
C VAL A 489 -12.52 -29.90 -9.84
N ALA A 490 -11.55 -30.20 -10.72
CA ALA A 490 -11.70 -31.21 -11.77
C ALA A 490 -11.95 -32.62 -11.19
N GLU A 491 -11.32 -32.95 -10.07
CA GLU A 491 -11.56 -34.22 -9.35
C GLU A 491 -12.82 -34.22 -8.48
N GLY A 492 -13.56 -33.11 -8.40
CA GLY A 492 -14.76 -32.99 -7.56
C GLY A 492 -14.48 -32.91 -6.06
N ARG A 493 -13.23 -32.64 -5.63
CA ARG A 493 -12.88 -32.39 -4.23
C ARG A 493 -13.33 -31.01 -3.75
N ILE A 494 -13.41 -30.05 -4.67
CA ILE A 494 -13.99 -28.73 -4.45
C ILE A 494 -15.25 -28.61 -5.29
N GLU A 495 -16.39 -28.42 -4.61
CA GLU A 495 -17.68 -28.22 -5.25
C GLU A 495 -17.83 -26.78 -5.77
N VAL A 496 -18.49 -26.59 -6.91
CA VAL A 496 -18.85 -25.26 -7.46
C VAL A 496 -20.37 -25.13 -7.53
N VAL A 497 -20.92 -24.24 -6.69
CA VAL A 497 -22.38 -24.06 -6.52
C VAL A 497 -22.81 -22.64 -6.87
N GLY A 498 -23.89 -22.51 -7.63
CA GLY A 498 -24.52 -21.22 -7.94
C GLY A 498 -25.57 -20.84 -6.91
N VAL A 499 -25.64 -19.57 -6.51
CA VAL A 499 -26.64 -19.03 -5.58
C VAL A 499 -27.16 -17.67 -6.06
N GLU A 500 -28.46 -17.48 -6.01
CA GLU A 500 -29.05 -16.15 -6.21
C GLU A 500 -28.89 -15.30 -4.95
N GLY A 501 -28.30 -14.11 -5.11
CA GLY A 501 -28.02 -13.19 -4.02
C GLY A 501 -29.06 -12.07 -3.85
N PRO A 502 -28.83 -11.16 -2.89
CA PRO A 502 -27.65 -11.15 -2.02
C PRO A 502 -27.69 -12.20 -0.92
N THR A 503 -26.59 -12.90 -0.72
CA THR A 503 -26.37 -13.70 0.49
C THR A 503 -25.99 -12.77 1.66
N PRO A 504 -26.22 -13.18 2.93
CA PRO A 504 -25.73 -12.43 4.10
C PRO A 504 -24.24 -12.06 4.03
N LEU A 505 -23.39 -12.90 3.41
CA LEU A 505 -21.96 -12.61 3.20
C LEU A 505 -21.71 -11.51 2.17
N ALA A 506 -22.48 -11.46 1.10
CA ALA A 506 -22.41 -10.36 0.13
C ALA A 506 -22.99 -9.07 0.72
N GLU A 507 -24.13 -9.14 1.42
CA GLU A 507 -24.73 -7.97 2.08
C GLU A 507 -23.74 -7.31 3.05
N GLU A 508 -23.08 -8.08 3.91
CA GLU A 508 -22.09 -7.54 4.85
C GLU A 508 -20.95 -6.83 4.10
N HIS A 509 -20.47 -7.43 3.01
CA HIS A 509 -19.37 -6.87 2.22
C HIS A 509 -19.74 -5.53 1.58
N PHE A 510 -20.92 -5.42 0.97
CA PHE A 510 -21.35 -4.17 0.34
C PHE A 510 -21.81 -3.13 1.35
N ARG A 511 -22.49 -3.54 2.43
CA ARG A 511 -22.88 -2.64 3.53
C ARG A 511 -21.67 -1.93 4.15
N TYR A 512 -20.52 -2.61 4.25
CA TYR A 512 -19.28 -2.00 4.71
C TYR A 512 -18.86 -0.79 3.86
N TYR A 513 -19.04 -0.85 2.54
CA TYR A 513 -18.71 0.27 1.65
C TYR A 513 -19.76 1.39 1.73
N THR A 514 -21.03 1.07 1.96
CA THR A 514 -22.11 2.07 2.01
C THR A 514 -22.21 2.81 3.35
N GLU A 515 -21.99 2.14 4.48
CA GLU A 515 -22.23 2.71 5.83
C GLU A 515 -20.99 3.36 6.47
N TYR A 516 -19.77 2.85 6.24
CA TYR A 516 -18.56 3.41 6.86
C TYR A 516 -17.93 4.56 6.06
N LEU A 517 -18.36 4.75 4.81
CA LEU A 517 -17.92 5.81 3.92
C LEU A 517 -19.00 6.89 3.81
N GLU A 518 -19.48 7.40 4.94
CA GLU A 518 -20.44 8.51 4.96
C GLU A 518 -19.99 9.62 3.99
N PRO A 519 -20.79 9.95 2.96
CA PRO A 519 -20.53 11.11 2.13
C PRO A 519 -20.75 12.35 2.99
N SER A 520 -19.66 12.88 3.54
CA SER A 520 -19.68 14.23 4.10
C SER A 520 -20.12 15.19 2.98
N ALA A 521 -21.32 15.75 3.10
CA ALA A 521 -21.88 16.80 2.24
C ALA A 521 -20.86 17.93 2.01
N PRO A 522 -20.92 18.70 0.90
CA PRO A 522 -19.95 19.77 0.60
C PRO A 522 -19.64 20.69 1.79
N GLU A 523 -20.65 21.08 2.56
CA GLU A 523 -20.51 21.89 3.79
C GLU A 523 -19.73 21.19 4.91
N ARG A 524 -19.89 19.86 5.05
CA ARG A 524 -19.07 19.03 5.96
C ARG A 524 -17.65 18.82 5.44
N ARG A 525 -17.37 18.99 4.14
CA ARG A 525 -16.01 18.84 3.55
C ARG A 525 -15.09 19.98 3.94
N ASP A 526 -15.54 21.23 3.82
CA ASP A 526 -14.73 22.38 4.22
C ASP A 526 -14.46 22.36 5.73
N LEU A 527 -15.46 21.97 6.53
CA LEU A 527 -15.30 21.75 7.96
C LEU A 527 -14.31 20.61 8.25
N LEU A 528 -14.43 19.46 7.60
CA LEU A 528 -13.50 18.34 7.80
C LEU A 528 -12.08 18.68 7.34
N ARG A 529 -11.91 19.38 6.20
CA ARG A 529 -10.60 19.83 5.72
C ARG A 529 -9.97 20.83 6.66
N PHE A 530 -10.76 21.78 7.17
CA PHE A 530 -10.32 22.70 8.22
C PHE A 530 -9.91 21.94 9.49
N MET A 531 -10.71 20.98 9.93
CA MET A 531 -10.43 20.14 11.10
C MET A 531 -9.15 19.31 10.90
N LEU A 532 -8.93 18.72 9.73
CA LEU A 532 -7.70 17.99 9.40
C LEU A 532 -6.47 18.92 9.33
N PHE A 533 -6.63 20.12 8.76
CA PHE A 533 -5.59 21.15 8.78
C PHE A 533 -5.24 21.53 10.21
N LYS A 534 -6.25 21.78 11.05
CA LYS A 534 -6.11 22.09 12.47
C LYS A 534 -5.34 20.98 13.17
N ALA A 535 -5.77 19.73 13.06
CA ALA A 535 -5.09 18.58 13.64
C ALA A 535 -3.62 18.49 13.21
N ARG A 536 -3.31 18.66 11.92
CA ARG A 536 -1.93 18.67 11.40
C ARG A 536 -1.11 19.82 11.96
N LEU A 537 -1.70 21.02 12.06
CA LEU A 537 -1.04 22.19 12.61
C LEU A 537 -0.66 21.96 14.08
N TYR A 538 -1.58 21.47 14.91
CA TYR A 538 -1.27 21.16 16.32
C TYR A 538 -0.28 19.98 16.50
N SER A 539 -0.15 19.13 15.47
CA SER A 539 0.87 18.07 15.41
C SER A 539 2.25 18.56 14.96
N SER A 540 2.33 19.74 14.35
CA SER A 540 3.58 20.25 13.83
C SER A 540 4.46 20.77 14.97
N PHE A 541 5.70 21.03 14.63
CA PHE A 541 6.69 21.56 15.54
C PHE A 541 7.04 22.98 15.16
N VAL A 542 7.45 23.74 16.16
CA VAL A 542 7.98 25.08 16.01
C VAL A 542 9.24 25.22 16.84
N THR A 543 10.26 25.81 16.26
CA THR A 543 11.47 26.17 16.99
C THR A 543 11.25 27.50 17.70
N LEU A 544 11.29 27.47 19.02
CA LEU A 544 11.30 28.63 19.89
C LEU A 544 12.74 29.02 20.20
N ALA A 545 13.04 30.31 20.17
CA ALA A 545 14.39 30.81 20.44
C ALA A 545 14.36 32.09 21.26
N CYS A 546 15.17 32.18 22.31
CA CYS A 546 15.27 33.40 23.11
C CYS A 546 16.14 34.44 22.39
N MET A 547 15.58 35.63 22.14
CA MET A 547 16.32 36.70 21.45
C MET A 547 17.19 37.55 22.40
N ASP A 548 17.08 37.36 23.72
CA ASP A 548 17.88 38.07 24.72
C ASP A 548 19.13 37.28 25.12
N CYS A 549 18.99 36.09 25.72
CA CYS A 549 20.16 35.27 26.08
C CYS A 549 20.76 34.51 24.90
N ARG A 550 19.96 34.19 23.86
CA ARG A 550 20.36 33.39 22.67
C ARG A 550 20.87 31.98 22.96
N GLU A 551 20.82 31.54 24.21
CA GLU A 551 21.20 30.18 24.62
C GLU A 551 20.02 29.21 24.56
N TYR A 552 18.80 29.69 24.80
CA TYR A 552 17.61 28.86 24.68
C TYR A 552 17.15 28.78 23.23
N VAL A 553 17.27 27.60 22.64
CA VAL A 553 16.66 27.23 21.36
C VAL A 553 16.12 25.82 21.52
N GLU A 554 14.82 25.66 21.33
CA GLU A 554 14.17 24.37 21.49
C GLU A 554 13.08 24.22 20.45
N GLU A 555 13.03 23.05 19.83
CA GLU A 555 11.97 22.69 18.93
C GLU A 555 10.87 21.95 19.67
N VAL A 556 9.72 22.61 19.82
CA VAL A 556 8.61 22.12 20.65
C VAL A 556 7.37 21.82 19.80
N PRO A 557 6.56 20.82 20.19
CA PRO A 557 5.25 20.62 19.60
C PRO A 557 4.35 21.85 19.74
N LEU A 558 3.65 22.24 18.67
CA LEU A 558 2.83 23.44 18.66
C LEU A 558 1.71 23.41 19.72
N HIS A 559 1.15 22.23 19.99
CA HIS A 559 0.13 22.04 21.04
C HIS A 559 0.67 22.20 22.47
N ALA A 560 1.98 22.01 22.68
CA ALA A 560 2.66 22.12 23.97
C ALA A 560 3.21 23.54 24.26
N VAL A 561 3.14 24.45 23.29
CA VAL A 561 3.56 25.85 23.48
C VAL A 561 2.64 26.54 24.48
N ASP A 562 3.21 27.19 25.49
CA ASP A 562 2.48 28.02 26.45
C ASP A 562 1.77 29.21 25.81
N ASP A 563 0.66 29.66 26.42
CA ASP A 563 -0.09 30.84 25.96
C ASP A 563 0.78 32.10 25.85
N ARG A 564 1.77 32.22 26.74
CA ARG A 564 2.79 33.27 26.73
C ARG A 564 4.16 32.64 26.96
N PRO A 565 4.84 32.20 25.90
CA PRO A 565 6.11 31.50 26.03
C PRO A 565 7.17 32.44 26.62
N ARG A 566 7.94 31.91 27.57
CA ARG A 566 9.07 32.58 28.22
C ARG A 566 10.32 31.74 28.10
N CYS A 567 11.47 32.38 28.16
CA CYS A 567 12.75 31.67 28.20
C CYS A 567 12.88 30.94 29.54
N PRO A 568 13.09 29.62 29.57
CA PRO A 568 13.30 28.89 30.81
C PRO A 568 14.64 29.22 31.48
N LEU A 569 15.62 29.72 30.71
CA LEU A 569 16.95 30.06 31.23
C LEU A 569 17.00 31.47 31.87
N CYS A 570 16.41 32.48 31.21
CA CYS A 570 16.55 33.88 31.63
C CYS A 570 15.22 34.61 31.89
N GLY A 571 14.06 33.93 31.77
CA GLY A 571 12.73 34.51 32.01
C GLY A 571 12.24 35.51 30.95
N SER A 572 13.04 35.80 29.92
CA SER A 572 12.69 36.75 28.86
C SER A 572 11.40 36.37 28.12
N THR A 573 10.61 37.38 27.77
CA THR A 573 9.41 37.26 26.91
C THR A 573 9.71 37.47 25.42
N ARG A 574 10.96 37.75 25.05
CA ARG A 574 11.37 37.96 23.65
C ARG A 574 11.69 36.62 22.99
N ILE A 575 10.67 35.78 22.86
CA ILE A 575 10.77 34.46 22.23
C ILE A 575 10.40 34.54 20.75
N ALA A 576 11.35 34.23 19.87
CA ALA A 576 11.10 34.04 18.45
C ALA A 576 10.47 32.67 18.19
N ALA A 577 9.56 32.60 17.22
CA ALA A 577 9.05 31.34 16.67
C ALA A 577 9.51 31.18 15.20
N SER A 578 9.85 29.96 14.81
CA SER A 578 10.38 29.61 13.48
C SER A 578 10.01 28.18 13.09
N ARG A 579 9.84 27.92 11.79
CA ARG A 579 9.70 26.55 11.25
C ARG A 579 11.03 25.93 10.81
N LEU A 580 12.13 26.65 11.00
CA LEU A 580 13.45 26.12 10.70
C LEU A 580 13.86 25.13 11.79
N PRO A 581 14.55 24.03 11.45
CA PRO A 581 15.06 23.08 12.43
C PRO A 581 15.92 23.78 13.50
N GLN A 582 15.93 23.24 14.71
CA GLN A 582 16.70 23.79 15.84
C GLN A 582 18.16 24.14 15.46
N ARG A 583 18.88 23.20 14.84
CA ARG A 583 20.27 23.38 14.39
C ARG A 583 20.48 24.61 13.49
N GLU A 584 19.51 24.91 12.62
CA GLU A 584 19.62 26.07 11.73
C GLU A 584 19.36 27.38 12.50
N VAL A 585 18.45 27.37 13.46
CA VAL A 585 18.21 28.52 14.33
C VAL A 585 19.42 28.78 15.24
N ASP A 586 20.01 27.74 15.81
CA ASP A 586 21.26 27.81 16.57
C ASP A 586 22.38 28.46 15.74
N ALA A 587 22.61 27.95 14.52
CA ALA A 587 23.64 28.49 13.62
C ALA A 587 23.40 29.99 13.28
N ARG A 588 22.15 30.40 13.12
CA ARG A 588 21.80 31.82 12.87
C ARG A 588 22.03 32.70 14.10
N LEU A 589 21.71 32.22 15.29
CA LEU A 589 21.95 32.95 16.54
C LEU A 589 23.44 33.09 16.85
N ALA A 590 24.21 32.01 16.67
CA ALA A 590 25.66 32.01 16.85
C ALA A 590 26.37 32.93 15.85
N SER A 591 25.97 32.91 14.57
CA SER A 591 26.59 33.75 13.54
C SER A 591 26.11 35.21 13.52
N GLY A 592 24.99 35.52 14.20
CA GLY A 592 24.36 36.84 14.18
C GLY A 592 23.74 37.24 12.82
N ARG A 593 23.74 36.35 11.82
CA ARG A 593 23.28 36.64 10.45
C ARG A 593 21.83 36.19 10.24
N LYS A 594 21.11 36.87 9.32
CA LYS A 594 19.73 36.54 8.92
C LYS A 594 18.70 36.53 10.08
N LEU A 595 18.94 37.31 11.14
CA LEU A 595 18.07 37.39 12.33
C LEU A 595 16.77 38.19 12.14
N ARG A 596 16.65 38.96 11.05
CA ARG A 596 15.51 39.87 10.81
C ARG A 596 14.16 39.18 10.96
N SER A 597 14.03 37.95 10.46
CA SER A 597 12.77 37.21 10.54
C SER A 597 12.47 36.71 11.96
N LEU A 598 13.49 36.30 12.72
CA LEU A 598 13.36 35.86 14.12
C LEU A 598 13.03 37.03 15.04
N LEU A 599 13.66 38.20 14.83
CA LEU A 599 13.33 39.42 15.56
C LEU A 599 11.89 39.86 15.30
N ALA A 600 11.44 39.78 14.05
CA ALA A 600 10.07 40.10 13.68
C ALA A 600 9.05 39.13 14.31
N SER A 601 9.36 37.82 14.34
CA SER A 601 8.49 36.87 15.03
C SER A 601 8.47 37.09 16.55
N ALA A 602 9.62 37.37 17.18
CA ALA A 602 9.71 37.63 18.61
C ALA A 602 8.86 38.83 19.05
N ALA A 603 8.83 39.89 18.24
CA ALA A 603 7.96 41.05 18.51
C ALA A 603 6.47 40.67 18.48
N LEU A 604 6.06 39.78 17.58
CA LEU A 604 4.68 39.30 17.50
C LEU A 604 4.33 38.38 18.66
N VAL A 605 5.19 37.42 18.97
CA VAL A 605 4.99 36.48 20.09
C VAL A 605 4.91 37.23 21.41
N ARG A 606 5.76 38.24 21.64
CA ARG A 606 5.69 39.06 22.87
C ARG A 606 4.35 39.80 23.00
N ARG A 607 3.79 40.29 21.88
CA ARG A 607 2.55 41.09 21.88
C ARG A 607 1.28 40.23 21.92
N TRP A 608 1.29 39.12 21.18
CA TRP A 608 0.10 38.33 20.89
C TRP A 608 0.11 36.94 21.51
N GLY A 609 1.26 36.47 22.01
CA GLY A 609 1.42 35.16 22.64
C GLY A 609 1.36 34.02 21.63
N ARG A 610 0.82 32.89 22.08
CA ARG A 610 0.61 31.67 21.30
C ARG A 610 -0.10 31.85 19.96
N PRO A 611 -1.13 32.70 19.78
CA PRO A 611 -1.68 33.02 18.46
C PRO A 611 -0.65 33.39 17.39
N ALA A 612 0.41 34.13 17.74
CA ALA A 612 1.47 34.44 16.79
C ALA A 612 2.32 33.22 16.44
N VAL A 613 2.57 32.35 17.43
CA VAL A 613 3.28 31.08 17.22
C VAL A 613 2.48 30.16 16.29
N LEU A 614 1.16 30.05 16.49
CA LEU A 614 0.26 29.24 15.64
C LEU A 614 0.32 29.67 14.17
N LEU A 615 0.24 30.98 13.90
CA LEU A 615 0.29 31.50 12.53
C LEU A 615 1.64 31.25 11.85
N ILE A 616 2.74 31.42 12.59
CA ILE A 616 4.09 31.16 12.07
C ILE A 616 4.29 29.67 11.81
N GLY A 617 3.85 28.82 12.75
CA GLY A 617 3.84 27.36 12.63
C GLY A 617 3.00 26.87 11.44
N ALA A 618 1.89 27.56 11.13
CA ALA A 618 1.05 27.29 9.96
C ALA A 618 1.70 27.65 8.62
N GLY A 619 2.81 28.39 8.62
CA GLY A 619 3.52 28.73 7.39
C GLY A 619 3.54 30.22 7.03
N LEU A 620 2.85 31.07 7.80
CA LEU A 620 2.80 32.49 7.52
C LEU A 620 4.13 33.15 7.88
N ARG A 621 4.59 34.06 7.02
CA ARG A 621 5.75 34.91 7.32
C ARG A 621 5.35 35.93 8.41
N PRO A 622 6.29 36.46 9.21
CA PRO A 622 5.96 37.39 10.29
C PRO A 622 5.08 38.58 9.85
N TYR A 623 5.31 39.15 8.66
CA TYR A 623 4.47 40.25 8.16
C TYR A 623 3.04 39.83 7.78
N GLU A 624 2.84 38.57 7.38
CA GLU A 624 1.51 38.00 7.09
C GLU A 624 0.78 37.72 8.40
N ALA A 625 1.47 37.08 9.35
CA ALA A 625 0.96 36.82 10.69
C ALA A 625 0.55 38.12 11.40
N ARG A 626 1.34 39.20 11.28
CA ARG A 626 1.00 40.51 11.83
C ARG A 626 -0.35 41.02 11.31
N ARG A 627 -0.57 40.98 9.98
CA ARG A 627 -1.81 41.45 9.36
C ARG A 627 -3.03 40.65 9.82
N VAL A 628 -2.87 39.34 9.99
CA VAL A 628 -3.93 38.47 10.52
C VAL A 628 -4.24 38.82 11.98
N LEU A 629 -3.22 38.96 12.83
CA LEU A 629 -3.36 39.26 14.26
C LEU A 629 -3.97 40.65 14.51
N GLU A 630 -3.59 41.66 13.71
CA GLU A 630 -4.16 43.01 13.81
C GLU A 630 -5.66 43.05 13.49
N ARG A 631 -6.13 42.16 12.60
CA ARG A 631 -7.55 42.07 12.23
C ARG A 631 -8.37 41.23 13.21
N ILE A 632 -7.81 40.14 13.72
CA ILE A 632 -8.56 39.07 14.41
C ILE A 632 -8.31 39.05 15.93
N GLY A 633 -7.22 39.67 16.39
CA GLY A 633 -6.86 39.71 17.80
C GLY A 633 -6.22 38.41 18.29
N ARG A 634 -6.54 38.00 19.53
CA ARG A 634 -5.91 36.88 20.24
C ARG A 634 -6.67 35.55 20.19
N SER A 635 -7.76 35.47 19.44
CA SER A 635 -8.51 34.21 19.31
C SER A 635 -7.69 33.19 18.51
N GLU A 636 -7.26 32.10 19.17
CA GLU A 636 -6.53 31.02 18.52
C GLU A 636 -7.33 30.40 17.37
N GLU A 637 -8.59 30.09 17.63
CA GLU A 637 -9.51 29.48 16.67
C GLU A 637 -9.65 30.34 15.40
N ALA A 638 -9.83 31.65 15.59
CA ALA A 638 -9.97 32.57 14.47
C ALA A 638 -8.63 32.78 13.73
N CYS A 639 -7.49 32.72 14.43
CA CYS A 639 -6.16 32.74 13.80
C CYS A 639 -5.91 31.49 12.95
N VAL A 640 -6.25 30.30 13.46
CA VAL A 640 -6.11 29.03 12.73
C VAL A 640 -7.01 29.03 11.48
N ARG A 641 -8.26 29.48 11.59
CA ARG A 641 -9.15 29.65 10.42
C ARG A 641 -8.59 30.64 9.41
N ALA A 642 -8.04 31.76 9.86
CA ALA A 642 -7.45 32.74 8.95
C ALA A 642 -6.19 32.22 8.26
N ALA A 643 -5.37 31.42 8.96
CA ALA A 643 -4.24 30.74 8.35
C ALA A 643 -4.69 29.73 7.28
N TRP A 644 -5.73 28.93 7.56
CA TRP A 644 -6.31 28.00 6.60
C TRP A 644 -6.76 28.70 5.31
N VAL A 645 -7.54 29.80 5.44
CA VAL A 645 -8.01 30.60 4.30
C VAL A 645 -6.82 31.18 3.52
N HIS A 646 -5.86 31.81 4.20
CA HIS A 646 -4.69 32.44 3.58
C HIS A 646 -3.85 31.44 2.76
N LEU A 647 -3.69 30.21 3.26
CA LEU A 647 -2.93 29.16 2.58
C LEU A 647 -3.68 28.59 1.37
N ARG A 648 -5.01 28.41 1.47
CA ARG A 648 -5.84 28.00 0.33
C ARG A 648 -5.79 29.02 -0.80
N GLU A 649 -5.99 30.29 -0.50
CA GLU A 649 -5.90 31.37 -1.49
C GLU A 649 -4.53 31.43 -2.15
N ARG A 650 -3.45 31.10 -1.42
CA ARG A 650 -2.10 31.06 -1.95
C ARG A 650 -1.85 29.86 -2.88
N ALA A 651 -2.51 28.73 -2.65
CA ALA A 651 -2.41 27.54 -3.49
C ALA A 651 -3.14 27.69 -4.83
N VAL A 652 -4.24 28.45 -4.86
CA VAL A 652 -5.03 28.73 -6.09
C VAL A 652 -4.36 29.78 -6.99
N ARG A 653 -3.42 30.57 -6.47
CA ARG A 653 -2.70 31.56 -7.30
C ARG A 653 -1.69 30.85 -8.22
N PRO A 654 -1.74 31.07 -9.54
CA PRO A 654 -0.76 30.49 -10.46
C PRO A 654 0.66 30.93 -10.04
N ARG A 655 1.59 29.98 -9.99
CA ARG A 655 3.00 30.28 -9.78
C ARG A 655 3.42 31.24 -10.90
N LYS A 656 3.78 32.49 -10.55
CA LYS A 656 4.38 33.42 -11.52
C LYS A 656 5.59 32.73 -12.13
N ALA A 657 5.64 32.66 -13.46
CA ALA A 657 6.80 32.21 -14.19
C ALA A 657 8.06 32.92 -13.66
N PRO A 658 9.22 32.24 -13.62
CA PRO A 658 10.48 32.93 -13.34
C PRO A 658 10.60 34.10 -14.33
N ARG A 659 10.90 35.29 -13.81
CA ARG A 659 11.20 36.45 -14.67
C ARG A 659 12.46 36.12 -15.49
N PRO A 660 12.51 36.58 -16.75
CA PRO A 660 13.56 36.20 -17.71
C PRO A 660 14.96 36.49 -17.20
#